data_AF-Q4CQ61-F1
#
_entry.id   AF-Q4CQ61-F1
#
_cell.length_a   1.000
_cell.length_b   1.000
_cell.length_c   1.000
_cell.angle_alpha   90.00
_cell.angle_beta   90.00
_cell.angle_gamma   90.00
#
_symmetry.space_group_name_H-M   'P 1'
#
loop_
_entity.id
_entity.type
_entity.pdbx_description
1 polymer ?
#
loop_
_entity_poly.entity_id
_entity_poly.type
_entity_poly.pdbx_seq_one_letter_code
_entity_poly.pdbx_strand_id
1 'polypeptide(L)'
;ASVGYVLMDIAVWNEMVFYEDIRKLHENGVHKLFEWSEAAADVKASVERITKQFLDAAVIESMSPMTKNAPMKLEGFYESVYNARWHHVAEVSDGEGTRMYLGEGEPPQPWKYKAVGPTLEKDDGAEEPGSPRLRLMVLTSDKGWPYSWEEEDSIRDCYVNCEVERVWKIVKGDLTELFSTRVEIGFVPGRRVLIGTPGMGKSMNAGSYLLYQLLHHDAEQLPMVAYFIGNRTFLFDKIAKTVSVYMGEASILRIVDGLSRRGVKGYCIYDVAMKGHQPSIGLPCKGWGMIVVTPPEKNNYEWWATRRCATRIVINCPEENDVKAMCAWMKRNQIPQEKAEYWKEVNGRMNKVGPILCFIFGKQAYDDRIKACQQAVDGMNALKFEGYLDVGYCCLSNDSDLSRKLVKVVRVRRGYNIESPLNVLISPHLERETLSRLENEMKQSDFILLVLRFWDYVPPYLIEKYAVSAFLNEDFLRAIRLKIKELRPPGRGEPHSCALKEHSDTSFTRKEVLPPPERLSNPVAMDHWVLYKPKVQNFPLVDGFFFVDTNPKTLVGLRMTTASEHHITASTVRRFTECLAAYFEGWDELSRDMSWEIIYVQHADSTPMEEWQRCDVVNSNNVGDDENREIAAFWNEKVRQYIAAVSSADARRGEVLRS
;
A
#
# COMPACT_ATOMS: atom_id res chain seq x y z
N ALA A 1 -18.47 13.08 25.82
CA ALA A 1 -17.93 11.74 26.11
C ALA A 1 -17.31 11.20 24.83
N SER A 2 -16.02 10.88 24.82
CA SER A 2 -15.34 10.34 23.63
C SER A 2 -15.91 8.95 23.31
N VAL A 3 -15.98 8.60 22.03
CA VAL A 3 -16.42 7.26 21.55
C VAL A 3 -15.66 6.12 22.26
N GLY A 4 -14.41 6.38 22.68
CA GLY A 4 -13.62 5.45 23.48
C GLY A 4 -14.20 5.15 24.87
N TYR A 5 -14.80 6.12 25.56
CA TYR A 5 -15.45 5.89 26.87
C TYR A 5 -16.69 5.02 26.73
N VAL A 6 -17.51 5.26 25.69
CA VAL A 6 -18.73 4.47 25.43
C VAL A 6 -18.37 3.03 25.04
N LEU A 7 -17.29 2.81 24.26
CA LEU A 7 -16.83 1.46 23.93
C LEU A 7 -16.25 0.71 25.12
N MET A 8 -15.51 1.39 26.01
CA MET A 8 -15.07 0.79 27.28
C MET A 8 -16.26 0.45 28.17
N ASP A 9 -17.23 1.34 28.32
CA ASP A 9 -18.45 1.06 29.08
C ASP A 9 -19.22 -0.13 28.48
N ILE A 10 -19.35 -0.24 27.16
CA ILE A 10 -19.99 -1.40 26.52
C ILE A 10 -19.21 -2.69 26.79
N ALA A 11 -17.87 -2.67 26.72
CA ALA A 11 -17.05 -3.86 26.99
C ALA A 11 -17.14 -4.29 28.45
N VAL A 12 -17.05 -3.36 29.41
CA VAL A 12 -17.21 -3.61 30.84
C VAL A 12 -18.63 -4.08 31.16
N TRP A 13 -19.64 -3.48 30.53
CA TRP A 13 -21.04 -3.87 30.72
C TRP A 13 -21.30 -5.27 30.16
N ASN A 14 -20.75 -5.61 28.99
CA ASN A 14 -20.82 -6.96 28.45
C ASN A 14 -20.11 -7.97 29.36
N GLU A 15 -18.91 -7.68 29.87
CA GLU A 15 -18.23 -8.55 30.83
C GLU A 15 -19.04 -8.76 32.12
N MET A 16 -19.66 -7.70 32.66
CA MET A 16 -20.52 -7.80 33.85
C MET A 16 -21.79 -8.61 33.58
N VAL A 17 -22.46 -8.39 32.43
CA VAL A 17 -23.65 -9.15 32.04
C VAL A 17 -23.34 -10.64 31.90
N PHE A 18 -22.23 -10.99 31.25
CA PHE A 18 -21.81 -12.38 31.13
C PHE A 18 -21.49 -13.01 32.48
N TYR A 19 -20.88 -12.28 33.42
CA TYR A 19 -20.59 -12.81 34.76
C TYR A 19 -21.85 -13.13 35.57
N GLU A 20 -22.85 -12.23 35.56
CA GLU A 20 -24.12 -12.42 36.26
C GLU A 20 -24.88 -13.61 35.66
N ASP A 21 -24.93 -13.71 34.33
CA ASP A 21 -25.59 -14.82 33.65
C ASP A 21 -24.85 -16.15 33.84
N ILE A 22 -23.52 -16.17 33.83
CA ILE A 22 -22.74 -17.37 34.17
C ILE A 22 -23.07 -17.83 35.59
N ARG A 23 -23.19 -16.91 36.56
CA ARG A 23 -23.56 -17.25 37.94
C ARG A 23 -24.96 -17.85 38.00
N LYS A 24 -25.96 -17.23 37.36
CA LYS A 24 -27.33 -17.75 37.28
C LYS A 24 -27.40 -19.12 36.62
N LEU A 25 -26.67 -19.32 35.51
CA LEU A 25 -26.61 -20.61 34.83
C LEU A 25 -26.01 -21.67 35.76
N HIS A 26 -24.92 -21.34 36.45
CA HIS A 26 -24.27 -22.25 37.39
C HIS A 26 -25.17 -22.58 38.61
N GLU A 27 -25.92 -21.60 39.14
CA GLU A 27 -26.91 -21.79 40.20
C GLU A 27 -28.08 -22.69 39.76
N ASN A 28 -28.43 -22.66 38.47
CA ASN A 28 -29.47 -23.49 37.87
C ASN A 28 -28.94 -24.82 37.28
N GLY A 29 -27.69 -25.19 37.59
CA GLY A 29 -27.09 -26.46 37.13
C GLY A 29 -26.72 -26.51 35.64
N VAL A 30 -26.67 -25.37 34.95
CA VAL A 30 -26.26 -25.25 33.56
C VAL A 30 -24.77 -24.90 33.49
N HIS A 31 -23.94 -25.92 33.31
CA HIS A 31 -22.48 -25.84 33.22
C HIS A 31 -21.97 -26.14 31.80
N LYS A 32 -22.80 -26.75 30.95
CA LYS A 32 -22.47 -27.18 29.59
C LYS A 32 -23.58 -26.78 28.61
N LEU A 33 -23.21 -26.68 27.33
CA LEU A 33 -24.13 -26.30 26.26
C LEU A 33 -25.33 -27.26 26.10
N PHE A 34 -25.12 -28.56 26.35
CA PHE A 34 -26.21 -29.55 26.34
C PHE A 34 -27.21 -29.29 27.47
N GLU A 35 -26.74 -28.96 28.68
CA GLU A 35 -27.61 -28.60 29.80
C GLU A 35 -28.37 -27.30 29.51
N TRP A 36 -27.76 -26.35 28.78
CA TRP A 36 -28.49 -25.19 28.25
C TRP A 36 -29.58 -25.61 27.25
N SER A 37 -29.29 -26.55 26.35
CA SER A 37 -30.28 -27.00 25.37
C SER A 37 -31.53 -27.60 26.05
N GLU A 38 -31.34 -28.33 27.16
CA GLU A 38 -32.40 -28.95 27.97
C GLU A 38 -32.93 -28.07 29.11
N ALA A 39 -32.34 -26.90 29.36
CA ALA A 39 -32.71 -26.03 30.46
C ALA A 39 -34.19 -25.62 30.39
N ALA A 40 -34.84 -25.60 31.55
CA ALA A 40 -36.23 -25.19 31.69
C ALA A 40 -36.44 -23.72 31.24
N ALA A 41 -37.66 -23.39 30.80
CA ALA A 41 -37.95 -22.11 30.17
C ALA A 41 -37.70 -20.90 31.10
N ASP A 42 -37.88 -21.09 32.40
CA ASP A 42 -37.56 -20.14 33.47
C ASP A 42 -36.04 -19.92 33.61
N VAL A 43 -35.23 -21.00 33.56
CA VAL A 43 -33.76 -20.89 33.53
C VAL A 43 -33.30 -20.12 32.28
N LYS A 44 -33.87 -20.45 31.11
CA LYS A 44 -33.57 -19.73 29.86
C LYS A 44 -34.04 -18.27 29.86
N ALA A 45 -35.05 -17.93 30.65
CA ALA A 45 -35.55 -16.57 30.83
C ALA A 45 -34.76 -15.78 31.89
N SER A 46 -33.98 -16.46 32.74
CA SER A 46 -33.19 -15.81 33.79
C SER A 46 -31.93 -15.09 33.26
N VAL A 47 -31.42 -15.49 32.09
CA VAL A 47 -30.27 -14.87 31.43
C VAL A 47 -30.66 -13.71 30.53
N GLU A 48 -29.74 -12.76 30.33
CA GLU A 48 -29.94 -11.66 29.39
C GLU A 48 -30.14 -12.14 27.96
N ARG A 49 -30.88 -11.35 27.19
CA ARG A 49 -31.26 -11.71 25.81
C ARG A 49 -30.04 -11.98 24.93
N ILE A 50 -28.94 -11.25 25.15
CA ILE A 50 -27.70 -11.41 24.39
C ILE A 50 -27.03 -12.76 24.67
N THR A 51 -26.92 -13.14 25.95
CA THR A 51 -26.37 -14.44 26.38
C THR A 51 -27.23 -15.58 25.85
N LYS A 52 -28.57 -15.44 25.94
CA LYS A 52 -29.51 -16.39 25.35
C LYS A 52 -29.28 -16.59 23.86
N GLN A 53 -29.16 -15.50 23.09
CA GLN A 53 -28.90 -15.56 21.64
C GLN A 53 -27.58 -16.26 21.31
N PHE A 54 -26.51 -15.98 22.06
CA PHE A 54 -25.22 -16.67 21.89
C PHE A 54 -25.31 -18.17 22.19
N LEU A 55 -25.97 -18.55 23.29
CA LEU A 55 -26.11 -19.96 23.67
C LEU A 55 -27.03 -20.72 22.72
N ASP A 56 -28.13 -20.12 22.27
CA ASP A 56 -29.03 -20.72 21.28
C ASP A 56 -28.34 -20.89 19.92
N ALA A 57 -27.55 -19.90 19.47
CA ALA A 57 -26.75 -20.01 18.26
C ALA A 57 -25.72 -21.14 18.35
N ALA A 58 -25.01 -21.23 19.49
CA ALA A 58 -24.07 -22.30 19.75
C ALA A 58 -24.75 -23.69 19.79
N VAL A 59 -25.98 -23.81 20.34
CA VAL A 59 -26.75 -25.06 20.30
C VAL A 59 -27.10 -25.45 18.87
N ILE A 60 -27.58 -24.51 18.06
CA ILE A 60 -27.89 -24.76 16.64
C ILE A 60 -26.64 -25.22 15.89
N GLU A 61 -25.50 -24.56 16.12
CA GLU A 61 -24.22 -24.92 15.52
C GLU A 61 -23.78 -26.33 15.96
N SER A 62 -23.96 -26.65 17.25
CA SER A 62 -23.63 -27.98 17.79
C SER A 62 -24.51 -29.11 17.21
N MET A 63 -25.76 -28.82 16.84
CA MET A 63 -26.71 -29.78 16.27
C MET A 63 -26.55 -29.96 14.74
N SER A 64 -25.67 -29.21 14.08
CA SER A 64 -25.39 -29.42 12.67
C SER A 64 -24.87 -30.86 12.44
N PRO A 65 -25.39 -31.63 11.47
CA PRO A 65 -24.92 -32.98 11.17
C PRO A 65 -23.41 -33.06 10.86
N MET A 66 -22.79 -31.93 10.57
CA MET A 66 -21.35 -31.79 10.30
C MET A 66 -20.46 -31.75 11.55
N THR A 67 -21.02 -31.64 12.76
CA THR A 67 -20.28 -31.64 14.04
C THR A 67 -19.89 -33.05 14.49
N LYS A 68 -19.57 -33.96 13.56
CA LYS A 68 -18.94 -35.23 13.90
C LYS A 68 -17.49 -34.94 14.30
N ASN A 69 -17.13 -35.21 15.55
CA ASN A 69 -15.78 -35.04 16.12
C ASN A 69 -14.65 -35.77 15.35
N ALA A 70 -14.97 -36.59 14.35
CA ALA A 70 -14.00 -37.29 13.55
C ALA A 70 -13.51 -36.39 12.40
N PRO A 71 -12.19 -36.20 12.23
CA PRO A 71 -11.66 -35.45 11.10
C PRO A 71 -11.98 -36.13 9.77
N MET A 72 -12.19 -35.34 8.72
CA MET A 72 -12.18 -35.85 7.35
C MET A 72 -10.73 -36.06 6.92
N LYS A 73 -10.37 -37.29 6.54
CA LYS A 73 -9.03 -37.59 6.00
C LYS A 73 -9.02 -37.37 4.49
N LEU A 74 -8.08 -36.57 3.99
CA LEU A 74 -7.93 -36.31 2.56
C LEU A 74 -6.84 -37.19 1.95
N GLU A 75 -7.24 -38.33 1.38
CA GLU A 75 -6.32 -39.28 0.76
C GLU A 75 -5.58 -38.65 -0.44
N GLY A 76 -4.25 -38.80 -0.49
CA GLY A 76 -3.39 -38.27 -1.55
C GLY A 76 -3.22 -36.74 -1.58
N PHE A 77 -3.86 -36.00 -0.67
CA PHE A 77 -3.78 -34.54 -0.64
C PHE A 77 -2.43 -34.05 -0.08
N TYR A 78 -1.85 -34.78 0.87
CA TYR A 78 -0.50 -34.52 1.37
C TYR A 78 0.51 -34.56 0.21
N GLU A 79 0.50 -35.66 -0.55
CA GLU A 79 1.40 -35.90 -1.68
C GLU A 79 1.19 -34.88 -2.79
N SER A 80 -0.04 -34.45 -3.04
CA SER A 80 -0.34 -33.43 -4.04
C SER A 80 0.30 -32.09 -3.70
N VAL A 81 0.20 -31.66 -2.44
CA VAL A 81 0.80 -30.40 -2.00
C VAL A 81 2.31 -30.53 -1.88
N TYR A 82 2.81 -31.64 -1.32
CA TYR A 82 4.24 -31.89 -1.13
C TYR A 82 4.98 -32.03 -2.47
N ASN A 83 4.38 -32.68 -3.48
CA ASN A 83 5.00 -32.88 -4.79
C ASN A 83 4.56 -31.82 -5.83
N ALA A 84 4.10 -30.65 -5.40
CA ALA A 84 3.68 -29.59 -6.32
C ALA A 84 4.83 -29.23 -7.28
N ARG A 85 4.53 -29.17 -8.58
CA ARG A 85 5.55 -28.96 -9.62
C ARG A 85 5.91 -27.48 -9.73
N TRP A 86 7.20 -27.21 -9.83
CA TRP A 86 7.73 -25.86 -10.06
C TRP A 86 7.69 -25.47 -11.53
N HIS A 87 7.37 -24.20 -11.74
CA HIS A 87 7.56 -23.50 -13.00
C HIS A 87 7.96 -22.05 -12.71
N HIS A 88 8.43 -21.33 -13.72
CA HIS A 88 8.77 -19.93 -13.59
C HIS A 88 8.49 -19.14 -14.86
N VAL A 89 8.34 -17.82 -14.69
CA VAL A 89 8.23 -16.85 -15.76
C VAL A 89 9.32 -15.80 -15.59
N ALA A 90 10.16 -15.67 -16.60
CA ALA A 90 11.22 -14.69 -16.66
C ALA A 90 10.93 -13.66 -17.75
N GLU A 91 11.23 -12.41 -17.47
CA GLU A 91 11.15 -11.32 -18.43
C GLU A 91 12.48 -11.17 -19.16
N VAL A 92 12.43 -11.21 -20.49
CA VAL A 92 13.59 -11.00 -21.36
C VAL A 92 13.32 -9.74 -22.17
N SER A 93 14.24 -8.78 -22.07
CA SER A 93 14.22 -7.58 -22.92
C SER A 93 15.04 -7.86 -24.16
N ASP A 94 14.37 -8.00 -25.31
CA ASP A 94 15.02 -7.96 -26.62
C ASP A 94 14.87 -6.55 -27.22
N GLY A 95 15.64 -6.24 -28.26
CA GLY A 95 15.55 -4.93 -28.93
C GLY A 95 14.17 -4.63 -29.55
N GLU A 96 13.26 -5.61 -29.61
CA GLU A 96 11.89 -5.48 -30.10
C GLU A 96 10.86 -5.27 -28.99
N GLY A 97 11.27 -5.39 -27.72
CA GLY A 97 10.45 -5.15 -26.55
C GLY A 97 10.64 -6.20 -25.45
N THR A 98 9.65 -6.28 -24.57
CA THR A 98 9.75 -7.07 -23.34
C THR A 98 8.84 -8.29 -23.41
N ARG A 99 9.44 -9.47 -23.55
CA ARG A 99 8.75 -10.77 -23.68
C ARG A 99 8.84 -11.59 -22.39
N MET A 100 7.80 -12.40 -22.14
CA MET A 100 7.74 -13.32 -21.00
C MET A 100 8.10 -14.74 -21.45
N TYR A 101 9.19 -15.28 -20.92
CA TYR A 101 9.65 -16.64 -21.14
C TYR A 101 9.14 -17.57 -20.03
N LEU A 102 8.59 -18.72 -20.41
CA LEU A 102 8.09 -19.73 -19.47
C LEU A 102 9.11 -20.87 -19.36
N GLY A 103 9.53 -21.18 -18.14
CA GLY A 103 10.41 -22.29 -17.85
C GLY A 103 9.77 -23.31 -16.93
N GLU A 104 10.13 -24.58 -17.12
CA GLU A 104 9.79 -25.66 -16.20
C GLU A 104 10.86 -25.79 -15.12
N GLY A 105 10.45 -26.21 -13.93
CA GLY A 105 11.33 -26.33 -12.78
C GLY A 105 11.56 -25.02 -12.02
N GLU A 106 12.40 -25.11 -11.01
CA GLU A 106 12.84 -23.96 -10.21
C GLU A 106 13.60 -22.96 -11.10
N PRO A 107 13.47 -21.65 -10.84
CA PRO A 107 14.21 -20.65 -11.60
C PRO A 107 15.73 -20.79 -11.34
N PRO A 108 16.57 -20.59 -12.36
CA PRO A 108 18.02 -20.73 -12.23
C PRO A 108 18.63 -19.67 -11.29
N GLN A 109 18.01 -18.49 -11.20
CA GLN A 109 18.42 -17.42 -10.29
C GLN A 109 17.20 -16.95 -9.49
N PRO A 110 17.13 -17.24 -8.17
CA PRO A 110 16.06 -16.72 -7.32
C PRO A 110 16.27 -15.22 -7.04
N TRP A 111 15.22 -14.56 -6.54
CA TRP A 111 15.36 -13.17 -6.11
C TRP A 111 16.37 -13.05 -4.96
N LYS A 112 17.18 -11.99 -5.05
CA LYS A 112 18.12 -11.60 -3.99
C LYS A 112 17.48 -10.53 -3.13
N TYR A 113 17.77 -10.57 -1.84
CA TYR A 113 17.26 -9.60 -0.87
C TYR A 113 18.41 -9.02 -0.06
N LYS A 114 18.31 -7.73 0.25
CA LYS A 114 19.16 -7.03 1.19
C LYS A 114 18.40 -6.76 2.49
N ALA A 115 19.08 -6.87 3.62
CA ALA A 115 18.52 -6.50 4.91
C ALA A 115 18.46 -4.98 5.04
N VAL A 116 17.31 -4.45 5.45
CA VAL A 116 17.15 -3.04 5.83
C VAL A 116 16.42 -2.97 7.16
N GLY A 117 17.19 -2.75 8.23
CA GLY A 117 16.69 -2.93 9.59
C GLY A 117 16.24 -4.38 9.83
N PRO A 118 15.09 -4.63 10.48
CA PRO A 118 14.55 -5.97 10.69
C PRO A 118 13.76 -6.52 9.48
N THR A 119 13.88 -5.87 8.31
CA THR A 119 13.06 -6.15 7.13
C THR A 119 13.93 -6.53 5.94
N LEU A 120 13.30 -7.05 4.88
CA LEU A 120 13.97 -7.44 3.64
C LEU A 120 13.46 -6.61 2.48
N GLU A 121 14.36 -6.29 1.56
CA GLU A 121 14.05 -5.60 0.30
C GLU A 121 14.67 -6.34 -0.86
N LYS A 122 13.97 -6.38 -2.00
CA LYS A 122 14.52 -6.93 -3.24
C LYS A 122 15.78 -6.13 -3.60
N ASP A 123 16.84 -6.85 -3.93
CA ASP A 123 18.10 -6.24 -4.37
C ASP A 123 18.16 -6.20 -5.89
N ASP A 124 17.51 -5.20 -6.48
CA ASP A 124 17.46 -5.01 -7.93
C ASP A 124 18.84 -4.79 -8.56
N GLY A 125 19.82 -4.30 -7.78
CA GLY A 125 21.18 -4.06 -8.24
C GLY A 125 22.02 -5.33 -8.41
N ALA A 126 21.54 -6.47 -7.90
CA ALA A 126 22.27 -7.74 -7.94
C ALA A 126 21.93 -8.62 -9.16
N GLU A 127 21.05 -8.15 -10.05
CA GLU A 127 20.74 -8.77 -11.35
C GLU A 127 21.71 -8.22 -12.43
N GLU A 128 22.38 -9.11 -13.16
CA GLU A 128 23.28 -8.70 -14.24
C GLU A 128 22.50 -8.00 -15.38
N PRO A 129 22.99 -6.87 -15.92
CA PRO A 129 22.35 -6.19 -17.04
C PRO A 129 22.13 -7.14 -18.23
N GLY A 130 20.89 -7.24 -18.72
CA GLY A 130 20.52 -8.10 -19.85
C GLY A 130 20.18 -9.55 -19.49
N SER A 131 20.36 -9.98 -18.24
CA SER A 131 19.92 -11.30 -17.80
C SER A 131 18.38 -11.38 -17.73
N PRO A 132 17.79 -12.56 -18.00
CA PRO A 132 16.35 -12.79 -17.79
C PRO A 132 15.95 -12.46 -16.35
N ARG A 133 15.00 -11.54 -16.18
CA ARG A 133 14.55 -11.10 -14.86
C ARG A 133 13.42 -11.98 -14.37
N LEU A 134 13.61 -12.67 -13.25
CA LEU A 134 12.55 -13.49 -12.66
C LEU A 134 11.36 -12.62 -12.23
N ARG A 135 10.17 -12.90 -12.76
CA ARG A 135 8.92 -12.18 -12.42
C ARG A 135 7.94 -13.03 -11.62
N LEU A 136 7.91 -14.33 -11.87
CA LEU A 136 6.95 -15.21 -11.22
C LEU A 136 7.53 -16.62 -11.07
N MET A 137 7.31 -17.24 -9.92
CA MET A 137 7.35 -18.69 -9.78
C MET A 137 5.93 -19.22 -9.64
N VAL A 138 5.68 -20.43 -10.11
CA VAL A 138 4.39 -21.09 -10.01
C VAL A 138 4.57 -22.48 -9.43
N LEU A 139 3.79 -22.80 -8.41
CA LEU A 139 3.66 -24.15 -7.87
C LEU A 139 2.32 -24.72 -8.29
N THR A 140 2.34 -25.87 -8.96
CA THR A 140 1.14 -26.54 -9.47
C THR A 140 0.85 -27.79 -8.64
N SER A 141 -0.25 -27.79 -7.89
CA SER A 141 -0.74 -28.97 -7.14
C SER A 141 -1.86 -29.66 -7.93
N ASP A 142 -1.74 -30.96 -8.16
CA ASP A 142 -2.69 -31.72 -8.99
C ASP A 142 -4.12 -31.75 -8.38
N LYS A 143 -4.23 -31.76 -7.05
CA LYS A 143 -5.49 -31.67 -6.27
C LYS A 143 -5.81 -30.26 -5.76
N GLY A 144 -5.05 -29.24 -6.16
CA GLY A 144 -5.24 -27.86 -5.69
C GLY A 144 -4.66 -27.58 -4.30
N TRP A 145 -5.08 -26.48 -3.70
CA TRP A 145 -4.56 -25.96 -2.43
C TRP A 145 -5.66 -25.88 -1.37
N PRO A 146 -5.33 -25.90 -0.06
CA PRO A 146 -6.33 -25.85 1.01
C PRO A 146 -7.35 -24.70 0.90
N TYR A 147 -6.91 -23.54 0.39
CA TYR A 147 -7.76 -22.37 0.23
C TYR A 147 -8.88 -22.57 -0.79
N SER A 148 -8.59 -23.26 -1.90
CA SER A 148 -9.54 -23.55 -3.00
C SER A 148 -10.21 -24.92 -2.88
N TRP A 149 -10.12 -25.56 -1.71
CA TRP A 149 -10.70 -26.88 -1.48
C TRP A 149 -12.24 -26.80 -1.45
N GLU A 150 -12.89 -27.71 -2.20
CA GLU A 150 -14.33 -27.78 -2.49
C GLU A 150 -14.89 -26.66 -3.38
N GLU A 151 -14.05 -25.85 -4.02
CA GLU A 151 -14.49 -24.98 -5.10
C GLU A 151 -14.64 -25.79 -6.40
N GLU A 152 -15.69 -25.52 -7.20
CA GLU A 152 -16.00 -26.27 -8.44
C GLU A 152 -14.80 -26.35 -9.39
N ASP A 153 -13.98 -25.29 -9.42
CA ASP A 153 -12.73 -25.20 -10.15
C ASP A 153 -11.56 -24.94 -9.18
N SER A 154 -11.19 -25.97 -8.40
CA SER A 154 -10.08 -25.85 -7.43
C SER A 154 -8.83 -25.26 -8.10
N ILE A 155 -8.40 -24.10 -7.63
CA ILE A 155 -7.22 -23.40 -8.16
C ILE A 155 -5.98 -24.29 -7.94
N ARG A 156 -5.30 -24.68 -9.02
CA ARG A 156 -4.13 -25.56 -8.99
C ARG A 156 -2.80 -24.81 -8.91
N ASP A 157 -2.76 -23.62 -9.48
CA ASP A 157 -1.56 -22.80 -9.59
C ASP A 157 -1.47 -21.83 -8.40
N CYS A 158 -0.38 -21.89 -7.65
CA CYS A 158 -0.01 -20.91 -6.61
C CYS A 158 1.04 -19.96 -7.19
N TYR A 159 0.71 -18.67 -7.28
CA TYR A 159 1.55 -17.65 -7.90
C TYR A 159 2.46 -16.97 -6.87
N VAL A 160 3.78 -17.10 -7.03
CA VAL A 160 4.78 -16.57 -6.11
C VAL A 160 5.57 -15.47 -6.81
N ASN A 161 5.39 -14.22 -6.40
CA ASN A 161 6.26 -13.11 -6.79
C ASN A 161 7.30 -12.82 -5.70
N CYS A 162 8.12 -11.79 -5.90
CA CYS A 162 9.15 -11.39 -4.93
C CYS A 162 8.56 -11.05 -3.55
N GLU A 163 7.39 -10.44 -3.48
CA GLU A 163 6.76 -10.09 -2.20
C GLU A 163 6.27 -11.33 -1.43
N VAL A 164 5.72 -12.32 -2.13
CA VAL A 164 5.36 -13.62 -1.51
C VAL A 164 6.61 -14.37 -1.04
N GLU A 165 7.67 -14.40 -1.85
CA GLU A 165 8.91 -15.05 -1.44
C GLU A 165 9.57 -14.33 -0.26
N ARG A 166 9.52 -13.00 -0.21
CA ARG A 166 10.00 -12.20 0.92
C ARG A 166 9.33 -12.61 2.24
N VAL A 167 8.00 -12.81 2.24
CA VAL A 167 7.29 -13.30 3.44
C VAL A 167 7.88 -14.62 3.91
N TRP A 168 8.13 -15.55 2.99
CA TRP A 168 8.78 -16.82 3.33
C TRP A 168 10.20 -16.63 3.89
N LYS A 169 11.04 -15.76 3.30
CA LYS A 169 12.39 -15.50 3.83
C LYS A 169 12.34 -15.02 5.29
N ILE A 170 11.38 -14.16 5.63
CA ILE A 170 11.18 -13.69 7.02
C ILE A 170 10.77 -14.85 7.94
N VAL A 171 9.79 -15.65 7.53
CA VAL A 171 9.32 -16.82 8.30
C VAL A 171 10.42 -17.88 8.44
N LYS A 172 11.26 -18.07 7.42
CA LYS A 172 12.41 -18.98 7.47
C LYS A 172 13.44 -18.53 8.51
N GLY A 173 13.69 -17.22 8.62
CA GLY A 173 14.48 -16.64 9.70
C GLY A 173 13.91 -16.97 11.07
N ASP A 174 12.60 -16.76 11.26
CA ASP A 174 11.90 -17.10 12.51
C ASP A 174 12.03 -18.58 12.88
N LEU A 175 11.88 -19.49 11.91
CA LEU A 175 11.98 -20.94 12.17
C LEU A 175 13.38 -21.32 12.64
N THR A 176 14.41 -20.69 12.07
CA THR A 176 15.81 -20.91 12.45
C THR A 176 16.03 -20.49 13.91
N GLU A 177 15.47 -19.36 14.32
CA GLU A 177 15.56 -18.86 15.70
C GLU A 177 14.67 -19.66 16.67
N LEU A 178 13.48 -20.09 16.24
CA LEU A 178 12.54 -20.89 17.04
C LEU A 178 13.13 -22.24 17.47
N PHE A 179 13.99 -22.83 16.64
CA PHE A 179 14.63 -24.12 16.91
C PHE A 179 16.10 -24.00 17.35
N SER A 180 16.61 -22.78 17.49
CA SER A 180 17.93 -22.52 18.06
C SER A 180 17.92 -22.63 19.59
N THR A 181 19.05 -23.03 20.18
CA THR A 181 19.23 -23.11 21.64
C THR A 181 19.42 -21.75 22.31
N ARG A 182 19.76 -20.71 21.54
CA ARG A 182 19.90 -19.33 21.99
C ARG A 182 18.66 -18.55 21.58
N VAL A 183 17.75 -18.34 22.52
CA VAL A 183 16.64 -17.39 22.36
C VAL A 183 17.13 -16.03 22.87
N GLU A 184 17.16 -15.02 22.02
CA GLU A 184 17.41 -13.64 22.47
C GLU A 184 16.30 -13.18 23.44
N ILE A 185 16.70 -12.54 24.53
CA ILE A 185 15.77 -12.02 25.54
C ILE A 185 14.89 -10.95 24.88
N GLY A 186 13.57 -11.15 24.93
CA GLY A 186 12.57 -10.18 24.43
C GLY A 186 12.09 -10.43 23.00
N PHE A 187 12.75 -11.31 22.25
CA PHE A 187 12.28 -11.76 20.95
C PHE A 187 11.53 -13.09 21.11
N VAL A 188 10.31 -13.19 20.58
CA VAL A 188 9.57 -14.46 20.53
C VAL A 188 9.48 -14.90 19.08
N PRO A 189 10.43 -15.72 18.61
CA PRO A 189 10.47 -16.15 17.21
C PRO A 189 9.15 -16.76 16.77
N GLY A 190 8.81 -16.52 15.51
CA GLY A 190 7.73 -17.24 14.85
C GLY A 190 6.32 -16.79 15.26
N ARG A 191 6.11 -15.51 15.61
CA ARG A 191 4.76 -14.95 15.76
C ARG A 191 4.62 -13.74 14.85
N ARG A 192 3.93 -13.92 13.73
CA ARG A 192 3.84 -12.90 12.67
C ARG A 192 2.39 -12.57 12.33
N VAL A 193 2.16 -11.35 11.85
CA VAL A 193 0.90 -10.92 11.23
C VAL A 193 1.20 -10.44 9.82
N LEU A 194 0.71 -11.14 8.81
CA LEU A 194 0.80 -10.75 7.41
C LEU A 194 -0.40 -9.89 7.02
N ILE A 195 -0.13 -8.60 6.80
CA ILE A 195 -1.11 -7.58 6.45
C ILE A 195 -0.98 -7.22 4.98
N GLY A 196 -2.08 -7.22 4.24
CA GLY A 196 -2.11 -6.64 2.90
C GLY A 196 -3.52 -6.53 2.35
N THR A 197 -3.66 -5.99 1.14
CA THR A 197 -4.96 -5.68 0.53
C THR A 197 -5.87 -6.91 0.41
N PRO A 198 -7.16 -6.80 0.75
CA PRO A 198 -8.15 -7.84 0.43
C PRO A 198 -8.16 -8.18 -1.06
N GLY A 199 -8.31 -9.46 -1.42
CA GLY A 199 -8.43 -9.89 -2.83
C GLY A 199 -7.13 -9.95 -3.64
N MET A 200 -5.98 -9.55 -3.08
CA MET A 200 -4.67 -9.62 -3.76
C MET A 200 -4.08 -11.05 -3.85
N GLY A 201 -4.74 -12.05 -3.27
CA GLY A 201 -4.26 -13.43 -3.25
C GLY A 201 -3.37 -13.83 -2.06
N LYS A 202 -3.38 -13.10 -0.93
CA LYS A 202 -2.55 -13.47 0.25
C LYS A 202 -2.75 -14.92 0.71
N SER A 203 -4.00 -15.31 0.93
CA SER A 203 -4.40 -16.64 1.41
C SER A 203 -4.02 -17.73 0.40
N MET A 204 -4.39 -17.50 -0.87
CA MET A 204 -4.18 -18.44 -1.96
C MET A 204 -2.71 -18.58 -2.36
N ASN A 205 -1.93 -17.49 -2.37
CA ASN A 205 -0.55 -17.48 -2.84
C ASN A 205 0.44 -17.54 -1.68
N ALA A 206 0.43 -16.54 -0.79
CA ALA A 206 1.37 -16.52 0.34
C ALA A 206 1.09 -17.64 1.35
N GLY A 207 -0.16 -17.88 1.71
CA GLY A 207 -0.52 -18.97 2.61
C GLY A 207 -0.17 -20.36 2.04
N SER A 208 -0.50 -20.62 0.77
CA SER A 208 -0.13 -21.87 0.07
C SER A 208 1.38 -22.05 -0.09
N TYR A 209 2.10 -20.98 -0.45
CA TYR A 209 3.55 -21.03 -0.57
C TYR A 209 4.23 -21.31 0.77
N LEU A 210 3.76 -20.65 1.85
CA LEU A 210 4.22 -20.93 3.20
C LEU A 210 3.96 -22.39 3.58
N LEU A 211 2.77 -22.91 3.31
CA LEU A 211 2.46 -24.33 3.56
C LEU A 211 3.44 -25.24 2.82
N TYR A 212 3.61 -25.05 1.51
CA TYR A 212 4.54 -25.84 0.70
C TYR A 212 5.95 -25.85 1.30
N GLN A 213 6.45 -24.66 1.67
CA GLN A 213 7.78 -24.49 2.24
C GLN A 213 7.92 -25.12 3.64
N LEU A 214 6.90 -25.03 4.49
CA LEU A 214 6.88 -25.66 5.83
C LEU A 214 6.86 -27.19 5.74
N LEU A 215 6.16 -27.74 4.74
CA LEU A 215 6.15 -29.18 4.47
C LEU A 215 7.53 -29.69 4.02
N HIS A 216 8.30 -28.88 3.29
CA HIS A 216 9.69 -29.18 2.90
C HIS A 216 10.74 -28.87 3.97
N HIS A 217 10.35 -28.22 5.07
CA HIS A 217 11.22 -28.07 6.22
C HIS A 217 11.53 -29.42 6.87
N ASP A 218 12.56 -29.49 7.71
CA ASP A 218 12.91 -30.71 8.44
C ASP A 218 11.70 -31.24 9.24
N ALA A 219 11.34 -32.51 9.02
CA ALA A 219 10.21 -33.16 9.68
C ALA A 219 10.48 -33.48 11.15
N GLU A 220 11.74 -33.65 11.55
CA GLU A 220 12.12 -33.88 12.95
C GLU A 220 11.96 -32.60 13.78
N GLN A 221 12.27 -31.45 13.18
CA GLN A 221 12.14 -30.15 13.83
C GLN A 221 10.71 -29.62 13.80
N LEU A 222 10.00 -29.88 12.69
CA LEU A 222 8.64 -29.39 12.45
C LEU A 222 7.78 -30.52 11.87
N PRO A 223 7.23 -31.42 12.71
CA PRO A 223 6.42 -32.54 12.24
C PRO A 223 4.99 -32.15 11.84
N MET A 224 4.44 -31.06 12.38
CA MET A 224 3.04 -30.67 12.16
C MET A 224 2.91 -29.27 11.53
N VAL A 225 1.98 -29.12 10.58
CA VAL A 225 1.58 -27.81 10.04
C VAL A 225 0.06 -27.72 10.05
N ALA A 226 -0.50 -26.68 10.66
CA ALA A 226 -1.94 -26.43 10.71
C ALA A 226 -2.28 -25.20 9.87
N TYR A 227 -3.21 -25.32 8.92
CA TYR A 227 -3.72 -24.21 8.12
C TYR A 227 -5.20 -23.98 8.43
N PHE A 228 -5.50 -22.90 9.16
CA PHE A 228 -6.84 -22.45 9.51
C PHE A 228 -7.37 -21.52 8.41
N ILE A 229 -8.53 -21.84 7.84
CA ILE A 229 -9.22 -21.06 6.81
C ILE A 229 -10.70 -21.00 7.18
N GLY A 230 -11.15 -19.86 7.70
CA GLY A 230 -12.50 -19.72 8.24
C GLY A 230 -12.77 -20.75 9.33
N ASN A 231 -13.82 -21.55 9.17
CA ASN A 231 -14.18 -22.62 10.11
C ASN A 231 -13.50 -23.96 9.82
N ARG A 232 -12.61 -24.03 8.82
CA ARG A 232 -11.90 -25.26 8.42
C ARG A 232 -10.47 -25.21 8.91
N THR A 233 -9.94 -26.33 9.39
CA THR A 233 -8.51 -26.46 9.67
C THR A 233 -7.93 -27.71 9.06
N PHE A 234 -6.93 -27.52 8.20
CA PHE A 234 -6.16 -28.58 7.59
C PHE A 234 -4.94 -28.85 8.44
N LEU A 235 -4.87 -30.04 9.06
CA LEU A 235 -3.72 -30.49 9.83
C LEU A 235 -2.90 -31.46 9.00
N PHE A 236 -1.70 -31.02 8.61
CA PHE A 236 -0.71 -31.83 7.91
C PHE A 236 0.22 -32.50 8.92
N ASP A 237 0.27 -33.82 8.89
CA ASP A 237 1.22 -34.65 9.63
C ASP A 237 2.32 -35.11 8.65
N LYS A 238 3.53 -34.60 8.81
CA LYS A 238 4.67 -34.89 7.92
C LYS A 238 5.29 -36.26 8.19
N ILE A 239 5.07 -36.82 9.38
CA ILE A 239 5.58 -38.16 9.74
C ILE A 239 4.66 -39.22 9.15
N ALA A 240 3.35 -39.08 9.38
CA ALA A 240 2.36 -40.00 8.82
C ALA A 240 2.08 -39.72 7.33
N LYS A 241 2.49 -38.56 6.81
CA LYS A 241 2.17 -38.04 5.46
C LYS A 241 0.66 -38.02 5.21
N THR A 242 -0.10 -37.46 6.16
CA THR A 242 -1.56 -37.39 6.07
C THR A 242 -2.08 -35.97 6.28
N VAL A 243 -3.28 -35.72 5.77
CA VAL A 243 -4.03 -34.47 6.00
C VAL A 243 -5.38 -34.79 6.61
N SER A 244 -5.66 -34.14 7.73
CA SER A 244 -6.95 -34.22 8.43
C SER A 244 -7.62 -32.85 8.45
N VAL A 245 -8.88 -32.78 8.02
CA VAL A 245 -9.69 -31.57 8.04
C VAL A 245 -10.63 -31.60 9.24
N TYR A 246 -10.54 -30.56 10.06
CA TYR A 246 -11.39 -30.33 11.21
C TYR A 246 -12.33 -29.16 10.94
N MET A 247 -13.57 -29.31 11.39
CA MET A 247 -14.58 -28.25 11.36
C MET A 247 -14.70 -27.62 12.76
N GLY A 248 -14.71 -26.29 12.80
CA GLY A 248 -14.85 -25.49 14.02
C GLY A 248 -13.54 -25.32 14.79
N GLU A 249 -13.24 -24.09 15.22
CA GLU A 249 -11.98 -23.75 15.89
C GLU A 249 -11.81 -24.47 17.24
N ALA A 250 -12.90 -24.69 17.98
CA ALA A 250 -12.84 -25.31 19.31
C ALA A 250 -12.32 -26.76 19.30
N SER A 251 -12.64 -27.53 18.25
CA SER A 251 -12.25 -28.94 18.14
C SER A 251 -10.74 -29.05 17.93
N ILE A 252 -10.19 -28.22 17.05
CA ILE A 252 -8.77 -28.25 16.69
C ILE A 252 -7.88 -27.65 17.78
N LEU A 253 -8.34 -26.64 18.52
CA LEU A 253 -7.55 -26.05 19.61
C LEU A 253 -7.16 -27.11 20.65
N ARG A 254 -8.08 -28.01 21.01
CA ARG A 254 -7.80 -29.11 21.95
C ARG A 254 -6.77 -30.08 21.39
N ILE A 255 -6.80 -30.34 20.08
CA ILE A 255 -5.90 -31.29 19.42
C ILE A 255 -4.49 -30.70 19.32
N VAL A 256 -4.36 -29.45 18.87
CA VAL A 256 -3.07 -28.75 18.76
C VAL A 256 -2.46 -28.55 20.15
N ASP A 257 -3.26 -28.19 21.15
CA ASP A 257 -2.80 -28.12 22.55
C ASP A 257 -2.35 -29.50 23.07
N GLY A 258 -3.11 -30.56 22.80
CA GLY A 258 -2.73 -31.93 23.15
C GLY A 258 -1.45 -32.42 22.45
N LEU A 259 -1.17 -31.98 21.23
CA LEU A 259 0.09 -32.24 20.51
C LEU A 259 1.24 -31.47 21.18
N SER A 260 1.05 -30.17 21.44
CA SER A 260 2.03 -29.31 22.11
C SER A 260 2.41 -29.84 23.50
N ARG A 261 1.44 -30.29 24.31
CA ARG A 261 1.70 -30.89 25.63
C ARG A 261 2.51 -32.18 25.57
N ARG A 262 2.42 -32.92 24.47
CA ARG A 262 3.24 -34.12 24.20
C ARG A 262 4.61 -33.77 23.62
N GLY A 263 4.96 -32.49 23.51
CA GLY A 263 6.24 -32.02 22.97
C GLY A 263 6.30 -31.98 21.44
N VAL A 264 5.18 -32.22 20.75
CA VAL A 264 5.13 -32.16 19.29
C VAL A 264 5.17 -30.69 18.85
N LYS A 265 6.20 -30.34 18.08
CA LYS A 265 6.38 -29.01 17.49
C LYS A 265 5.49 -28.85 16.25
N GLY A 266 5.15 -27.61 15.92
CA GLY A 266 4.37 -27.33 14.72
C GLY A 266 4.31 -25.86 14.36
N TYR A 267 3.62 -25.57 13.26
CA TYR A 267 3.44 -24.20 12.77
C TYR A 267 2.00 -23.97 12.33
N CYS A 268 1.44 -22.83 12.69
CA CYS A 268 0.07 -22.43 12.32
C CYS A 268 0.10 -21.34 11.23
N ILE A 269 -0.61 -21.55 10.13
CA ILE A 269 -1.03 -20.49 9.22
C ILE A 269 -2.49 -20.22 9.54
N TYR A 270 -2.82 -19.02 10.01
CA TYR A 270 -4.18 -18.67 10.38
C TYR A 270 -4.71 -17.59 9.44
N ASP A 271 -5.63 -17.97 8.56
CA ASP A 271 -6.28 -17.06 7.63
C ASP A 271 -7.55 -16.47 8.25
N VAL A 272 -7.54 -15.16 8.47
CA VAL A 272 -8.70 -14.41 8.95
C VAL A 272 -9.70 -14.26 7.80
N ALA A 273 -10.58 -15.25 7.67
CA ALA A 273 -11.63 -15.24 6.67
C ALA A 273 -12.87 -14.42 7.09
N MET A 274 -13.12 -14.28 8.41
CA MET A 274 -14.30 -13.61 8.95
C MET A 274 -13.94 -12.32 9.67
N LYS A 275 -14.70 -11.26 9.40
CA LYS A 275 -14.53 -9.94 10.04
C LYS A 275 -14.64 -10.05 11.56
N GLY A 276 -13.73 -9.43 12.29
CA GLY A 276 -13.68 -9.38 13.75
C GLY A 276 -13.22 -10.69 14.42
N HIS A 277 -12.97 -11.75 13.65
CA HIS A 277 -12.60 -13.05 14.20
C HIS A 277 -11.08 -13.16 14.29
N GLN A 278 -10.55 -12.77 15.44
CA GLN A 278 -9.13 -12.90 15.75
C GLN A 278 -8.80 -14.34 16.15
N PRO A 279 -7.54 -14.77 16.00
CA PRO A 279 -7.14 -16.07 16.52
C PRO A 279 -7.31 -16.15 18.05
N SER A 280 -7.66 -17.33 18.54
CA SER A 280 -7.68 -17.60 19.98
C SER A 280 -6.35 -17.23 20.66
N ILE A 281 -6.43 -16.66 21.87
CA ILE A 281 -5.24 -16.26 22.65
C ILE A 281 -4.34 -17.44 23.03
N GLY A 282 -4.89 -18.65 22.99
CA GLY A 282 -4.15 -19.90 23.18
C GLY A 282 -3.20 -20.21 22.01
N LEU A 283 -3.42 -19.64 20.83
CA LEU A 283 -2.56 -19.82 19.65
C LEU A 283 -1.44 -18.77 19.56
N PRO A 284 -0.24 -19.16 19.06
CA PRO A 284 0.19 -20.55 18.90
C PRO A 284 0.32 -21.25 20.26
N CYS A 285 0.14 -22.57 20.27
CA CYS A 285 0.46 -23.38 21.44
C CYS A 285 1.96 -23.31 21.78
N LYS A 286 2.34 -23.75 22.98
CA LYS A 286 3.75 -23.72 23.40
C LYS A 286 4.62 -24.52 22.43
N GLY A 287 5.72 -23.93 21.97
CA GLY A 287 6.64 -24.55 21.01
C GLY A 287 6.18 -24.53 19.55
N TRP A 288 5.05 -23.88 19.24
CA TRP A 288 4.58 -23.68 17.88
C TRP A 288 4.86 -22.26 17.39
N GLY A 289 5.18 -22.13 16.10
CA GLY A 289 5.18 -20.87 15.37
C GLY A 289 3.79 -20.57 14.79
N MET A 290 3.52 -19.33 14.42
CA MET A 290 2.28 -18.90 13.81
C MET A 290 2.42 -17.62 12.99
N ILE A 291 1.75 -17.62 11.84
CA ILE A 291 1.48 -16.42 11.06
C ILE A 291 -0.02 -16.22 10.88
N VAL A 292 -0.49 -14.99 11.15
CA VAL A 292 -1.88 -14.58 10.92
C VAL A 292 -1.96 -13.83 9.60
N VAL A 293 -2.65 -14.39 8.62
CA VAL A 293 -2.91 -13.75 7.32
C VAL A 293 -4.20 -12.97 7.41
N THR A 294 -4.14 -11.64 7.25
CA THR A 294 -5.27 -10.76 7.59
C THR A 294 -5.35 -9.54 6.68
N PRO A 295 -6.56 -9.00 6.43
CA PRO A 295 -6.72 -7.65 5.89
C PRO A 295 -6.18 -6.57 6.88
N PRO A 296 -6.00 -5.32 6.45
CA PRO A 296 -5.41 -4.24 7.27
C PRO A 296 -6.27 -3.75 8.45
N GLU A 297 -7.46 -4.31 8.65
CA GLU A 297 -8.34 -3.94 9.77
C GLU A 297 -7.73 -4.44 11.09
N LYS A 298 -7.46 -3.49 11.99
CA LYS A 298 -6.84 -3.76 13.29
C LYS A 298 -7.66 -4.73 14.15
N ASN A 299 -8.98 -4.62 14.13
CA ASN A 299 -9.88 -5.47 14.94
C ASN A 299 -9.74 -6.97 14.67
N ASN A 300 -9.12 -7.36 13.54
CA ASN A 300 -8.94 -8.75 13.17
C ASN A 300 -7.72 -9.40 13.80
N TYR A 301 -6.79 -8.63 14.38
CA TYR A 301 -5.54 -9.18 14.91
C TYR A 301 -4.88 -8.37 16.02
N GLU A 302 -5.23 -7.10 16.22
CA GLU A 302 -4.45 -6.17 17.07
C GLU A 302 -4.40 -6.63 18.53
N TRP A 303 -5.51 -7.14 19.06
CA TRP A 303 -5.55 -7.65 20.42
C TRP A 303 -4.69 -8.91 20.56
N TRP A 304 -4.83 -9.87 19.64
CA TRP A 304 -3.97 -11.06 19.59
C TRP A 304 -2.49 -10.70 19.43
N ALA A 305 -2.16 -9.82 18.48
CA ALA A 305 -0.80 -9.44 18.15
C ALA A 305 -0.12 -8.72 19.31
N THR A 306 -0.83 -7.82 19.99
CA THR A 306 -0.32 -7.14 21.20
C THR A 306 -0.06 -8.14 22.32
N ARG A 307 -1.00 -9.05 22.59
CA ARG A 307 -0.86 -10.02 23.69
C ARG A 307 0.20 -11.08 23.43
N ARG A 308 0.45 -11.40 22.16
CA ARG A 308 1.43 -12.42 21.73
C ARG A 308 2.78 -11.82 21.33
N CYS A 309 2.93 -10.50 21.38
CA CYS A 309 4.07 -9.73 20.88
C CYS A 309 4.41 -10.08 19.41
N ALA A 310 3.38 -10.21 18.56
CA ALA A 310 3.54 -10.61 17.18
C ALA A 310 4.03 -9.43 16.31
N THR A 311 5.02 -9.71 15.47
CA THR A 311 5.60 -8.72 14.56
C THR A 311 4.85 -8.68 13.24
N ARG A 312 4.59 -7.48 12.72
CA ARG A 312 3.86 -7.28 11.46
C ARG A 312 4.76 -7.48 10.25
N ILE A 313 4.21 -8.02 9.18
CA ILE A 313 4.78 -8.08 7.83
C ILE A 313 3.73 -7.44 6.92
N VAL A 314 4.11 -6.42 6.14
CA VAL A 314 3.18 -5.78 5.21
C VAL A 314 3.52 -6.24 3.80
N ILE A 315 2.57 -6.85 3.08
CA ILE A 315 2.77 -7.34 1.72
C ILE A 315 2.14 -6.41 0.69
N ASN A 316 2.93 -6.03 -0.31
CA ASN A 316 2.46 -5.21 -1.44
C ASN A 316 1.64 -6.01 -2.44
N CYS A 317 0.75 -5.32 -3.16
CA CYS A 317 0.09 -5.90 -4.34
C CYS A 317 1.12 -6.24 -5.42
N PRO A 318 0.84 -7.24 -6.27
CA PRO A 318 1.72 -7.55 -7.39
C PRO A 318 1.89 -6.34 -8.31
N GLU A 319 3.10 -6.19 -8.85
CA GLU A 319 3.40 -5.14 -9.81
C GLU A 319 2.79 -5.46 -11.19
N GLU A 320 2.75 -4.47 -12.09
CA GLU A 320 2.22 -4.67 -13.45
C GLU A 320 2.89 -5.85 -14.17
N ASN A 321 4.22 -5.97 -14.07
CA ASN A 321 4.96 -7.06 -14.69
C ASN A 321 4.74 -8.42 -14.01
N ASP A 322 4.45 -8.45 -12.71
CA ASP A 322 4.05 -9.70 -12.03
C ASP A 322 2.70 -10.19 -12.56
N VAL A 323 1.73 -9.28 -12.70
CA VAL A 323 0.40 -9.60 -13.27
C VAL A 323 0.52 -10.00 -14.74
N LYS A 324 1.38 -9.32 -15.51
CA LYS A 324 1.68 -9.69 -16.91
C LYS A 324 2.27 -11.11 -17.00
N ALA A 325 3.17 -11.47 -16.09
CA ALA A 325 3.71 -12.82 -16.00
C ALA A 325 2.64 -13.86 -15.62
N MET A 326 1.73 -13.54 -14.68
CA MET A 326 0.58 -14.40 -14.35
C MET A 326 -0.31 -14.61 -15.59
N CYS A 327 -0.61 -13.55 -16.35
CA CYS A 327 -1.40 -13.64 -17.58
C CYS A 327 -0.73 -14.54 -18.63
N ALA A 328 0.58 -14.38 -18.82
CA ALA A 328 1.35 -15.21 -19.75
C ALA A 328 1.31 -16.70 -19.35
N TRP A 329 1.37 -16.99 -18.05
CA TRP A 329 1.25 -18.34 -17.51
C TRP A 329 -0.16 -18.94 -17.67
N MET A 330 -1.20 -18.18 -17.29
CA MET A 330 -2.60 -18.59 -17.40
C MET A 330 -2.98 -18.91 -18.86
N LYS A 331 -2.46 -18.14 -19.81
CA LYS A 331 -2.72 -18.29 -21.24
C LYS A 331 -1.63 -19.03 -22.00
N ARG A 332 -0.74 -19.77 -21.32
CA ARG A 332 0.44 -20.41 -21.92
C ARG A 332 0.16 -21.27 -23.17
N ASN A 333 -1.00 -21.91 -23.23
CA ASN A 333 -1.42 -22.78 -24.34
C ASN A 333 -2.09 -22.02 -25.50
N GLN A 334 -2.34 -20.73 -25.37
CA GLN A 334 -2.95 -19.90 -26.40
C GLN A 334 -1.91 -19.35 -27.38
N ILE A 335 -2.38 -18.96 -28.57
CA ILE A 335 -1.55 -18.28 -29.58
C ILE A 335 -1.12 -16.88 -29.08
N PRO A 336 0.01 -16.33 -29.58
CA PRO A 336 0.53 -15.03 -29.13
C PRO A 336 -0.48 -13.87 -29.20
N GLN A 337 -1.36 -13.86 -30.21
CA GLN A 337 -2.38 -12.82 -30.36
C GLN A 337 -3.40 -12.84 -29.21
N GLU A 338 -3.96 -14.00 -28.88
CA GLU A 338 -4.91 -14.14 -27.77
C GLU A 338 -4.27 -13.80 -26.42
N LYS A 339 -3.00 -14.16 -26.23
CA LYS A 339 -2.21 -13.77 -25.04
C LYS A 339 -2.10 -12.25 -24.92
N ALA A 340 -1.82 -11.56 -26.02
CA ALA A 340 -1.70 -10.10 -26.07
C ALA A 340 -3.05 -9.41 -25.84
N GLU A 341 -4.13 -9.92 -26.42
CA GLU A 341 -5.50 -9.43 -26.21
C GLU A 341 -5.92 -9.60 -24.74
N TYR A 342 -5.70 -10.78 -24.16
CA TYR A 342 -6.00 -11.03 -22.75
C TYR A 342 -5.19 -10.12 -21.81
N TRP A 343 -3.89 -9.92 -22.07
CA TRP A 343 -3.09 -8.96 -21.31
C TRP A 343 -3.62 -7.54 -21.43
N LYS A 344 -3.99 -7.10 -22.64
CA LYS A 344 -4.56 -5.77 -22.87
C LYS A 344 -5.86 -5.57 -22.08
N GLU A 345 -6.72 -6.59 -22.01
CA GLU A 345 -7.92 -6.56 -21.18
C GLU A 345 -7.58 -6.47 -19.70
N VAL A 346 -6.72 -7.36 -19.18
CA VAL A 346 -6.35 -7.37 -17.75
C VAL A 346 -5.66 -6.08 -17.34
N ASN A 347 -4.76 -5.55 -18.16
CA ASN A 347 -4.11 -4.26 -17.90
C ASN A 347 -5.13 -3.10 -17.90
N GLY A 348 -6.07 -3.11 -18.84
CA GLY A 348 -7.18 -2.15 -18.88
C GLY A 348 -8.04 -2.20 -17.61
N ARG A 349 -8.32 -3.40 -17.08
CA ARG A 349 -9.05 -3.59 -15.81
C ARG A 349 -8.22 -3.12 -14.62
N MET A 350 -6.94 -3.48 -14.56
CA MET A 350 -6.01 -3.08 -13.50
C MET A 350 -5.85 -1.56 -13.39
N ASN A 351 -5.81 -0.85 -14.53
CA ASN A 351 -5.79 0.61 -14.55
C ASN A 351 -7.03 1.26 -13.91
N LYS A 352 -8.16 0.53 -13.84
CA LYS A 352 -9.41 1.01 -13.26
C LYS A 352 -9.67 0.51 -11.84
N VAL A 353 -9.43 -0.76 -11.55
CA VAL A 353 -9.72 -1.38 -10.23
C VAL A 353 -8.47 -1.84 -9.48
N GLY A 354 -7.28 -1.43 -9.93
CA GLY A 354 -5.98 -1.70 -9.31
C GLY A 354 -5.51 -3.14 -9.49
N PRO A 355 -4.31 -3.47 -8.97
CA PRO A 355 -3.72 -4.81 -9.06
C PRO A 355 -4.34 -5.80 -8.05
N ILE A 356 -5.67 -5.88 -8.02
CA ILE A 356 -6.42 -6.78 -7.13
C ILE A 356 -6.84 -8.01 -7.91
N LEU A 357 -6.12 -9.11 -7.72
CA LEU A 357 -6.21 -10.33 -8.53
C LEU A 357 -7.65 -10.86 -8.68
N CYS A 358 -8.44 -10.85 -7.61
CA CYS A 358 -9.82 -11.35 -7.64
C CYS A 358 -10.77 -10.57 -8.56
N PHE A 359 -10.41 -9.34 -8.96
CA PHE A 359 -11.25 -8.48 -9.80
C PHE A 359 -10.70 -8.26 -11.20
N ILE A 360 -9.45 -8.63 -11.52
CA ILE A 360 -8.85 -8.29 -12.82
C ILE A 360 -8.86 -9.44 -13.83
N PHE A 361 -8.83 -10.70 -13.37
CA PHE A 361 -8.80 -11.86 -14.26
C PHE A 361 -10.19 -12.18 -14.85
N GLY A 362 -11.26 -12.08 -14.06
CA GLY A 362 -12.62 -12.36 -14.49
C GLY A 362 -13.38 -11.10 -14.93
N LYS A 363 -14.06 -11.17 -16.08
CA LYS A 363 -14.85 -10.05 -16.61
C LYS A 363 -16.00 -9.65 -15.68
N GLN A 364 -16.80 -10.62 -15.21
CA GLN A 364 -17.94 -10.34 -14.34
C GLN A 364 -17.51 -9.73 -13.00
N ALA A 365 -16.47 -10.30 -12.37
CA ALA A 365 -15.91 -9.76 -11.14
C ALA A 365 -15.38 -8.33 -11.31
N TYR A 366 -14.75 -8.02 -12.45
CA TYR A 366 -14.36 -6.66 -12.81
C TYR A 366 -15.58 -5.73 -12.95
N ASP A 367 -16.60 -6.14 -13.70
CA ASP A 367 -17.79 -5.33 -13.99
C ASP A 367 -18.56 -4.99 -12.71
N ASP A 368 -18.73 -5.97 -11.81
CA ASP A 368 -19.33 -5.76 -10.49
C ASP A 368 -18.47 -4.86 -9.61
N ARG A 369 -17.15 -5.03 -9.65
CA ARG A 369 -16.21 -4.23 -8.87
C ARG A 369 -16.21 -2.77 -9.32
N ILE A 370 -16.08 -2.50 -10.61
CA ILE A 370 -16.03 -1.12 -11.10
C ILE A 370 -17.35 -0.39 -10.84
N LYS A 371 -18.49 -1.09 -10.96
CA LYS A 371 -19.80 -0.54 -10.58
C LYS A 371 -19.86 -0.20 -9.09
N ALA A 372 -19.40 -1.10 -8.23
CA ALA A 372 -19.34 -0.85 -6.79
C ALA A 372 -18.41 0.32 -6.42
N CYS A 373 -17.26 0.44 -7.10
CA CYS A 373 -16.35 1.57 -6.92
C CYS A 373 -17.01 2.89 -7.37
N GLN A 374 -17.66 2.92 -8.53
CA GLN A 374 -18.33 4.13 -9.02
C GLN A 374 -19.43 4.58 -8.06
N GLN A 375 -20.27 3.67 -7.59
CA GLN A 375 -21.29 3.98 -6.58
C GLN A 375 -20.69 4.52 -5.28
N ALA A 376 -19.53 4.01 -4.87
CA ALA A 376 -18.82 4.51 -3.70
C ALA A 376 -18.29 5.94 -3.93
N VAL A 377 -17.73 6.23 -5.12
CA VAL A 377 -17.26 7.57 -5.49
C VAL A 377 -18.41 8.57 -5.61
N ASP A 378 -19.51 8.20 -6.27
CA ASP A 378 -20.68 9.06 -6.46
C ASP A 378 -21.31 9.45 -5.13
N GLY A 379 -21.36 8.49 -4.18
CA GLY A 379 -21.87 8.71 -2.83
C GLY A 379 -20.87 9.36 -1.86
N MET A 380 -19.66 9.71 -2.32
CA MET A 380 -18.57 10.25 -1.51
C MET A 380 -18.78 11.74 -1.19
N ASN A 381 -18.46 12.11 0.04
CA ASN A 381 -18.34 13.49 0.50
C ASN A 381 -17.15 13.59 1.48
N ALA A 382 -16.80 14.82 1.89
CA ALA A 382 -15.65 15.07 2.78
C ALA A 382 -15.71 14.25 4.08
N LEU A 383 -16.87 14.22 4.75
CA LEU A 383 -17.06 13.48 6.00
C LEU A 383 -16.86 11.97 5.85
N LYS A 384 -17.42 11.38 4.78
CA LYS A 384 -17.25 9.95 4.49
C LYS A 384 -15.81 9.63 4.15
N PHE A 385 -15.13 10.51 3.43
CA PHE A 385 -13.74 10.31 3.06
C PHE A 385 -12.85 10.25 4.31
N GLU A 386 -12.93 11.27 5.16
CA GLU A 386 -12.11 11.37 6.37
C GLU A 386 -12.43 10.26 7.37
N GLY A 387 -13.71 9.89 7.53
CA GLY A 387 -14.13 8.92 8.54
C GLY A 387 -14.01 7.45 8.15
N TYR A 388 -13.91 7.11 6.86
CA TYR A 388 -14.07 5.73 6.41
C TYR A 388 -12.97 5.17 5.52
N LEU A 389 -12.20 6.02 4.82
CA LEU A 389 -11.17 5.53 3.90
C LEU A 389 -9.79 5.45 4.56
N ASP A 390 -9.54 6.25 5.61
CA ASP A 390 -8.26 6.35 6.31
C ASP A 390 -7.05 6.48 5.33
N VAL A 391 -7.23 7.16 4.19
CA VAL A 391 -6.17 7.36 3.19
C VAL A 391 -5.03 8.20 3.79
N GLY A 392 -3.79 7.75 3.62
CA GLY A 392 -2.61 8.38 4.21
C GLY A 392 -2.31 7.95 5.65
N TYR A 393 -3.20 7.16 6.28
CA TYR A 393 -3.02 6.58 7.62
C TYR A 393 -2.49 5.15 7.57
N CYS A 394 -1.84 4.74 8.67
CA CYS A 394 -1.13 3.47 8.72
C CYS A 394 -2.01 2.25 8.97
N CYS A 395 -3.28 2.43 9.32
CA CYS A 395 -4.22 1.34 9.59
C CYS A 395 -5.64 1.80 9.24
N LEU A 396 -6.50 0.85 8.85
CA LEU A 396 -7.94 1.11 8.85
C LEU A 396 -8.43 1.12 10.30
N SER A 397 -8.94 2.27 10.74
CA SER A 397 -9.67 2.39 12.00
C SER A 397 -11.01 1.69 11.90
N ASN A 398 -11.64 1.75 10.71
CA ASN A 398 -12.91 1.13 10.40
C ASN A 398 -12.85 0.42 9.04
N ASP A 399 -13.16 -0.87 9.04
CA ASP A 399 -13.39 -1.62 7.82
C ASP A 399 -14.78 -1.31 7.26
N SER A 400 -14.86 -0.11 6.69
CA SER A 400 -16.02 0.38 5.99
C SER A 400 -16.15 -0.31 4.64
N ASP A 401 -17.38 -0.45 4.17
CA ASP A 401 -17.64 -0.92 2.80
C ASP A 401 -16.93 -0.02 1.75
N LEU A 402 -16.74 1.27 2.07
CA LEU A 402 -16.02 2.23 1.23
C LEU A 402 -14.52 1.92 1.14
N SER A 403 -13.84 1.63 2.26
CA SER A 403 -12.40 1.32 2.24
C SER A 403 -12.11 0.04 1.49
N ARG A 404 -12.93 -1.00 1.68
CA ARG A 404 -12.82 -2.25 0.89
C ARG A 404 -13.00 -2.03 -0.60
N LYS A 405 -13.75 -0.99 -1.01
CA LYS A 405 -14.03 -0.66 -2.41
C LYS A 405 -12.97 0.23 -3.05
N LEU A 406 -12.40 1.18 -2.31
CA LEU A 406 -11.59 2.26 -2.87
C LEU A 406 -10.12 2.27 -2.43
N VAL A 407 -9.73 1.49 -1.40
CA VAL A 407 -8.40 1.53 -0.80
C VAL A 407 -7.62 0.22 -0.98
N LYS A 408 -6.33 0.34 -1.25
CA LYS A 408 -5.33 -0.73 -1.15
C LYS A 408 -4.27 -0.38 -0.10
N VAL A 409 -3.61 -1.42 0.38
CA VAL A 409 -2.47 -1.30 1.28
C VAL A 409 -1.19 -1.27 0.46
N VAL A 410 -0.34 -0.30 0.77
CA VAL A 410 1.07 -0.29 0.35
C VAL A 410 1.96 -0.35 1.58
N ARG A 411 3.06 -1.08 1.47
CA ARG A 411 4.13 -1.14 2.45
C ARG A 411 4.93 0.15 2.38
N VAL A 412 5.09 0.80 3.52
CA VAL A 412 5.89 2.02 3.68
C VAL A 412 6.84 1.84 4.84
N ARG A 413 7.93 2.60 4.84
CA ARG A 413 8.85 2.66 5.99
C ARG A 413 8.72 4.02 6.64
N ARG A 414 8.49 4.03 7.96
CA ARG A 414 8.45 5.26 8.76
C ARG A 414 9.40 5.12 9.95
N GLY A 415 10.15 6.18 10.25
CA GLY A 415 11.03 6.25 11.41
C GLY A 415 12.18 5.23 11.37
N TYR A 416 12.28 4.39 12.41
CA TYR A 416 13.33 3.37 12.64
C TYR A 416 13.34 2.19 11.65
N ASN A 417 13.06 2.42 10.36
CA ASN A 417 12.95 1.39 9.32
C ASN A 417 11.91 0.30 9.62
N ILE A 418 10.83 0.66 10.32
CA ILE A 418 9.73 -0.27 10.62
C ILE A 418 8.73 -0.25 9.46
N GLU A 419 8.42 -1.43 8.93
CA GLU A 419 7.34 -1.62 7.95
C GLU A 419 6.00 -1.23 8.56
N SER A 420 5.31 -0.30 7.91
CA SER A 420 3.95 0.10 8.24
C SER A 420 3.05 -0.06 7.02
N PRO A 421 1.79 -0.47 7.19
CA PRO A 421 0.82 -0.35 6.11
C PRO A 421 0.57 1.14 5.85
N LEU A 422 0.21 1.49 4.63
CA LEU A 422 -0.38 2.76 4.28
C LEU A 422 -1.56 2.50 3.37
N ASN A 423 -2.69 3.08 3.73
CA ASN A 423 -3.88 3.07 2.90
C ASN A 423 -3.75 4.12 1.79
N VAL A 424 -3.82 3.67 0.55
CA VAL A 424 -3.82 4.52 -0.65
C VAL A 424 -4.99 4.13 -1.55
N LEU A 425 -5.38 4.99 -2.46
CA LEU A 425 -6.43 4.67 -3.42
C LEU A 425 -5.98 3.53 -4.35
N ILE A 426 -6.93 2.72 -4.80
CA ILE A 426 -6.63 1.43 -5.45
C ILE A 426 -5.94 1.59 -6.81
N SER A 427 -6.36 2.59 -7.60
CA SER A 427 -5.91 2.78 -8.98
C SER A 427 -5.81 4.26 -9.37
N PRO A 428 -4.97 4.61 -10.37
CA PRO A 428 -4.90 5.97 -10.90
C PRO A 428 -6.24 6.51 -11.43
N HIS A 429 -7.12 5.64 -11.92
CA HIS A 429 -8.46 6.04 -12.35
C HIS A 429 -9.34 6.45 -11.16
N LEU A 430 -9.43 5.62 -10.12
CA LEU A 430 -10.22 5.92 -8.92
C LEU A 430 -9.62 7.09 -8.13
N GLU A 431 -8.30 7.26 -8.18
CA GLU A 431 -7.62 8.46 -7.68
C GLU A 431 -8.13 9.72 -8.36
N ARG A 432 -8.17 9.76 -9.70
CA ARG A 432 -8.71 10.91 -10.44
C ARG A 432 -10.15 11.21 -10.05
N GLU A 433 -11.01 10.20 -10.11
CA GLU A 433 -12.45 10.33 -9.85
C GLU A 433 -12.71 10.79 -8.40
N THR A 434 -12.11 10.09 -7.43
CA THR A 434 -12.30 10.38 -6.00
C THR A 434 -11.76 11.75 -5.63
N LEU A 435 -10.54 12.10 -6.08
CA LEU A 435 -9.95 13.39 -5.73
C LEU A 435 -10.62 14.55 -6.45
N SER A 436 -11.07 14.38 -7.70
CA SER A 436 -11.87 15.39 -8.39
C SER A 436 -13.20 15.62 -7.68
N ARG A 437 -13.82 14.58 -7.12
CA ARG A 437 -15.05 14.72 -6.31
C ARG A 437 -14.77 15.52 -5.05
N LEU A 438 -13.72 15.17 -4.30
CA LEU A 438 -13.38 15.84 -3.04
C LEU A 438 -12.91 17.28 -3.23
N GLU A 439 -12.22 17.60 -4.33
CA GLU A 439 -11.84 18.97 -4.66
C GLU A 439 -13.07 19.90 -4.71
N ASN A 440 -14.22 19.39 -5.16
CA ASN A 440 -15.47 20.15 -5.22
C ASN A 440 -16.25 20.17 -3.88
N GLU A 441 -16.00 19.22 -2.99
CA GLU A 441 -16.74 19.07 -1.72
C GLU A 441 -16.01 19.68 -0.51
N MET A 442 -14.68 19.75 -0.56
CA MET A 442 -13.83 20.21 0.54
C MET A 442 -13.42 21.67 0.36
N LYS A 443 -13.11 22.35 1.47
CA LYS A 443 -12.37 23.61 1.39
C LYS A 443 -11.00 23.34 0.76
N GLN A 444 -10.50 24.28 -0.03
CA GLN A 444 -9.22 24.12 -0.72
C GLN A 444 -8.05 23.83 0.25
N SER A 445 -8.05 24.43 1.44
CA SER A 445 -7.06 24.14 2.50
C SER A 445 -7.08 22.67 2.94
N ASP A 446 -8.28 22.14 3.16
CA ASP A 446 -8.50 20.79 3.68
C ASP A 446 -8.16 19.75 2.60
N PHE A 447 -8.51 20.06 1.34
CA PHE A 447 -8.15 19.24 0.19
C PHE A 447 -6.62 19.18 -0.03
N ILE A 448 -5.93 20.32 0.10
CA ILE A 448 -4.46 20.35 -0.01
C ILE A 448 -3.81 19.52 1.11
N LEU A 449 -4.26 19.71 2.35
CA LEU A 449 -3.80 18.92 3.50
C LEU A 449 -4.01 17.42 3.26
N LEU A 450 -5.16 17.05 2.69
CA LEU A 450 -5.44 15.68 2.30
C LEU A 450 -4.41 15.14 1.31
N VAL A 451 -4.18 15.82 0.18
CA VAL A 451 -3.21 15.41 -0.85
C VAL A 451 -1.81 15.23 -0.26
N LEU A 452 -1.41 16.11 0.67
CA LEU A 452 -0.09 16.03 1.33
C LEU A 452 0.07 14.78 2.22
N ARG A 453 -1.00 14.21 2.79
CA ARG A 453 -0.92 13.02 3.67
C ARG A 453 -0.48 11.74 2.95
N PHE A 454 -0.63 11.70 1.63
CA PHE A 454 -0.20 10.58 0.81
C PHE A 454 0.60 11.07 -0.39
N TRP A 455 1.32 12.19 -0.22
CA TRP A 455 2.16 12.81 -1.25
C TRP A 455 3.08 11.82 -1.96
N ASP A 456 3.62 10.84 -1.23
CA ASP A 456 4.54 9.87 -1.81
C ASP A 456 3.88 8.85 -2.74
N TYR A 457 2.55 8.88 -2.80
CA TYR A 457 1.71 7.94 -3.53
C TYR A 457 0.73 8.66 -4.46
N VAL A 458 0.81 9.99 -4.59
CA VAL A 458 0.00 10.71 -5.56
C VAL A 458 0.60 10.56 -6.96
N PRO A 459 -0.22 10.30 -7.99
CA PRO A 459 0.23 10.43 -9.37
C PRO A 459 0.90 11.77 -9.68
N PRO A 460 1.91 11.80 -10.57
CA PRO A 460 2.62 13.03 -10.94
C PRO A 460 1.70 14.19 -11.34
N TYR A 461 0.61 13.91 -12.08
CA TYR A 461 -0.34 14.94 -12.51
C TYR A 461 -1.05 15.66 -11.34
N LEU A 462 -1.22 15.00 -10.18
CA LEU A 462 -1.80 15.63 -8.98
C LEU A 462 -0.78 16.53 -8.29
N ILE A 463 0.50 16.11 -8.29
CA ILE A 463 1.61 16.95 -7.83
C ILE A 463 1.59 18.22 -8.67
N GLU A 464 1.66 18.12 -10.00
CA GLU A 464 1.58 19.28 -10.90
C GLU A 464 0.35 20.17 -10.64
N LYS A 465 -0.83 19.56 -10.44
CA LYS A 465 -2.08 20.31 -10.23
C LYS A 465 -2.13 21.03 -8.88
N TYR A 466 -1.70 20.41 -7.78
CA TYR A 466 -1.94 20.90 -6.42
C TYR A 466 -0.71 21.37 -5.66
N ALA A 467 0.49 20.91 -6.04
CA ALA A 467 1.74 21.25 -5.37
C ALA A 467 1.95 22.74 -5.22
N VAL A 468 1.67 23.50 -6.28
CA VAL A 468 1.78 24.97 -6.26
C VAL A 468 0.90 25.52 -5.14
N SER A 469 -0.36 25.09 -5.05
CA SER A 469 -1.26 25.54 -3.98
C SER A 469 -0.84 25.05 -2.59
N ALA A 470 -0.07 23.95 -2.49
CA ALA A 470 0.47 23.48 -1.22
C ALA A 470 1.47 24.44 -0.58
N PHE A 471 2.05 25.38 -1.33
CA PHE A 471 2.88 26.45 -0.75
C PHE A 471 2.09 27.39 0.19
N LEU A 472 0.76 27.42 0.11
CA LEU A 472 -0.10 28.12 1.08
C LEU A 472 -0.17 27.43 2.45
N ASN A 473 0.31 26.18 2.56
CA ASN A 473 0.36 25.45 3.80
C ASN A 473 1.72 25.68 4.49
N GLU A 474 1.70 26.20 5.71
CA GLU A 474 2.93 26.52 6.47
C GLU A 474 3.83 25.31 6.74
N ASP A 475 3.24 24.14 7.01
CA ASP A 475 4.02 22.94 7.28
C ASP A 475 4.76 22.47 6.02
N PHE A 476 4.10 22.52 4.86
CA PHE A 476 4.69 22.22 3.56
C PHE A 476 5.75 23.26 3.17
N LEU A 477 5.45 24.55 3.36
CA LEU A 477 6.40 25.64 3.07
C LEU A 477 7.68 25.50 3.89
N ARG A 478 7.54 25.22 5.19
CA ARG A 478 8.67 24.94 6.08
C ARG A 478 9.45 23.69 5.63
N ALA A 479 8.76 22.64 5.21
CA ALA A 479 9.39 21.43 4.68
C ALA A 479 10.23 21.71 3.43
N ILE A 480 9.69 22.47 2.47
CA ILE A 480 10.38 22.91 1.26
C ILE A 480 11.64 23.71 1.64
N ARG A 481 11.53 24.72 2.50
CA ARG A 481 12.66 25.56 2.95
C ARG A 481 13.85 24.77 3.48
N LEU A 482 13.58 23.71 4.24
CA LEU A 482 14.60 22.83 4.80
C LEU A 482 15.29 21.95 3.75
N LYS A 483 14.64 21.72 2.60
CA LYS A 483 15.10 20.81 1.55
C LYS A 483 15.71 21.52 0.34
N ILE A 484 15.57 22.85 0.24
CA ILE A 484 16.15 23.64 -0.85
C ILE A 484 17.69 23.50 -0.88
N LYS A 485 18.19 23.10 -2.04
CA LYS A 485 19.62 23.05 -2.41
C LYS A 485 19.82 23.73 -3.75
N GLU A 486 20.92 24.47 -3.92
CA GLU A 486 21.27 25.10 -5.20
C GLU A 486 21.82 24.06 -6.18
N LEU A 487 21.30 24.08 -7.42
CA LEU A 487 21.89 23.38 -8.56
C LEU A 487 22.96 24.28 -9.17
N ARG A 488 24.23 23.92 -8.97
CA ARG A 488 25.34 24.80 -9.33
C ARG A 488 25.72 24.68 -10.81
N PRO A 489 25.81 25.80 -11.54
CA PRO A 489 26.42 25.77 -12.86
C PRO A 489 27.95 25.56 -12.74
N PRO A 490 28.60 24.98 -13.75
CA PRO A 490 30.05 24.84 -13.78
C PRO A 490 30.77 26.19 -13.63
N GLY A 491 31.70 26.31 -12.68
CA GLY A 491 32.57 27.48 -12.53
C GLY A 491 32.12 28.57 -11.55
N ARG A 492 30.96 28.44 -10.88
CA ARG A 492 30.51 29.40 -9.85
C ARG A 492 31.01 29.01 -8.45
N GLY A 493 31.67 29.94 -7.76
CA GLY A 493 32.36 29.67 -6.49
C GLY A 493 31.46 29.58 -5.25
N GLU A 494 30.79 30.68 -4.89
CA GLU A 494 30.04 30.77 -3.64
C GLU A 494 28.58 30.33 -3.81
N PRO A 495 28.05 29.48 -2.90
CA PRO A 495 26.64 29.12 -2.90
C PRO A 495 25.76 30.31 -2.54
N HIS A 496 24.61 30.42 -3.19
CA HIS A 496 23.61 31.44 -2.89
C HIS A 496 22.39 30.82 -2.22
N SER A 497 21.96 31.43 -1.11
CA SER A 497 20.73 31.02 -0.46
C SER A 497 19.53 31.51 -1.28
N CYS A 498 18.59 30.62 -1.54
CA CYS A 498 17.34 30.96 -2.23
C CYS A 498 16.53 31.98 -1.40
N ALA A 499 15.91 32.95 -2.06
CA ALA A 499 15.07 33.96 -1.41
C ALA A 499 13.98 33.34 -0.53
N LEU A 500 13.39 32.21 -0.96
CA LEU A 500 12.38 31.48 -0.17
C LEU A 500 12.92 30.94 1.17
N LYS A 501 14.21 30.61 1.21
CA LYS A 501 14.89 30.07 2.39
C LYS A 501 15.35 31.19 3.34
N GLU A 502 15.79 32.31 2.80
CA GLU A 502 16.22 33.47 3.60
C GLU A 502 15.04 34.07 4.38
N HIS A 503 13.88 34.21 3.74
CA HIS A 503 12.64 34.68 4.36
C HIS A 503 11.83 33.53 4.97
N SER A 504 12.46 32.82 5.91
CA SER A 504 11.89 31.60 6.53
C SER A 504 10.65 31.84 7.42
N ASP A 505 10.46 33.09 7.84
CA ASP A 505 9.40 33.60 8.72
C ASP A 505 8.18 34.13 7.96
N THR A 506 8.26 34.26 6.64
CA THR A 506 7.20 34.85 5.83
C THR A 506 6.30 33.76 5.25
N SER A 507 5.01 34.04 5.11
CA SER A 507 4.00 33.13 4.58
C SER A 507 3.34 33.74 3.35
N PHE A 508 2.79 32.91 2.47
CA PHE A 508 2.00 33.42 1.36
C PHE A 508 0.68 34.01 1.87
N THR A 509 0.39 35.25 1.50
CA THR A 509 -0.81 35.95 1.98
C THR A 509 -2.07 35.46 1.29
N ARG A 510 -1.95 35.17 -0.01
CA ARG A 510 -3.02 34.66 -0.88
C ARG A 510 -2.43 33.97 -2.10
N LYS A 511 -3.30 33.29 -2.84
CA LYS A 511 -3.02 32.79 -4.19
C LYS A 511 -3.87 33.55 -5.20
N GLU A 512 -3.26 33.92 -6.31
CA GLU A 512 -3.92 34.60 -7.42
C GLU A 512 -3.88 33.72 -8.67
N VAL A 513 -5.04 33.42 -9.24
CA VAL A 513 -5.14 32.57 -10.44
C VAL A 513 -5.16 33.46 -11.66
N LEU A 514 -4.11 33.36 -12.48
CA LEU A 514 -3.96 34.17 -13.68
C LEU A 514 -4.74 33.56 -14.85
N PRO A 515 -5.68 34.30 -15.49
CA PRO A 515 -6.36 33.83 -16.70
C PRO A 515 -5.35 33.72 -17.86
N PRO A 516 -5.66 33.02 -18.96
CA PRO A 516 -4.80 33.07 -20.16
C PRO A 516 -4.52 34.52 -20.57
N PRO A 517 -3.29 34.87 -21.00
CA PRO A 517 -2.93 36.26 -21.34
C PRO A 517 -3.89 36.90 -22.34
N GLU A 518 -4.43 36.12 -23.29
CA GLU A 518 -5.37 36.59 -24.32
C GLU A 518 -6.74 36.99 -23.77
N ARG A 519 -7.04 36.60 -22.52
CA ARG A 519 -8.30 36.91 -21.81
C ARG A 519 -8.09 37.89 -20.65
N LEU A 520 -6.88 38.40 -20.48
CA LEU A 520 -6.60 39.37 -19.45
C LEU A 520 -7.15 40.74 -19.87
N SER A 521 -8.12 41.26 -19.11
CA SER A 521 -8.73 42.56 -19.42
C SER A 521 -7.90 43.74 -18.95
N ASN A 522 -7.23 43.59 -17.79
CA ASN A 522 -6.37 44.59 -17.18
C ASN A 522 -5.13 43.91 -16.61
N PRO A 523 -3.96 44.58 -16.64
CA PRO A 523 -2.77 44.10 -15.94
C PRO A 523 -3.04 43.87 -14.45
N VAL A 524 -2.31 42.92 -13.89
CA VAL A 524 -2.32 42.56 -12.47
C VAL A 524 -1.26 43.38 -11.74
N ALA A 525 -1.58 43.89 -10.56
CA ALA A 525 -0.59 44.57 -9.72
C ALA A 525 0.41 43.55 -9.16
N MET A 526 1.70 43.83 -9.31
CA MET A 526 2.76 42.97 -8.78
C MET A 526 2.86 43.10 -7.25
N ASP A 527 2.26 42.18 -6.53
CA ASP A 527 2.39 42.04 -5.08
C ASP A 527 3.45 41.00 -4.68
N HIS A 528 4.15 41.26 -3.57
CA HIS A 528 5.12 40.34 -2.98
C HIS A 528 4.43 39.28 -2.10
N TRP A 529 5.02 38.08 -2.04
CA TRP A 529 4.46 36.95 -1.26
C TRP A 529 3.01 36.59 -1.61
N VAL A 530 2.63 36.87 -2.86
CA VAL A 530 1.42 36.37 -3.50
C VAL A 530 1.83 35.25 -4.45
N LEU A 531 1.17 34.10 -4.31
CA LEU A 531 1.43 32.95 -5.15
C LEU A 531 0.59 33.06 -6.44
N TYR A 532 1.24 33.38 -7.55
CA TYR A 532 0.59 33.43 -8.87
C TYR A 532 0.56 32.04 -9.49
N LYS A 533 -0.64 31.58 -9.85
CA LYS A 533 -0.86 30.29 -10.53
C LYS A 533 -1.52 30.52 -11.89
N PRO A 534 -0.83 30.25 -13.00
CA PRO A 534 -1.43 30.27 -14.32
C PRO A 534 -2.58 29.24 -14.44
N LYS A 535 -3.69 29.64 -15.09
CA LYS A 535 -4.81 28.73 -15.38
C LYS A 535 -4.51 27.79 -16.56
N VAL A 536 -3.54 28.14 -17.41
CA VAL A 536 -3.14 27.38 -18.60
C VAL A 536 -2.39 26.11 -18.18
N GLN A 537 -2.85 24.93 -18.61
CA GLN A 537 -2.25 23.64 -18.21
C GLN A 537 -0.78 23.50 -18.64
N ASN A 538 -0.41 24.06 -19.79
CA ASN A 538 0.96 24.01 -20.32
C ASN A 538 1.58 25.40 -20.32
N PHE A 539 1.51 26.07 -19.18
CA PHE A 539 2.14 27.37 -19.03
C PHE A 539 3.67 27.22 -19.22
N PRO A 540 4.32 28.13 -19.99
CA PRO A 540 5.74 27.99 -20.25
C PRO A 540 6.57 28.02 -18.96
N LEU A 541 7.60 27.16 -18.91
CA LEU A 541 8.68 27.13 -17.92
C LEU A 541 8.31 26.70 -16.48
N VAL A 542 7.23 27.23 -15.90
CA VAL A 542 6.87 27.07 -14.47
C VAL A 542 5.39 26.76 -14.27
N ASP A 543 5.05 26.11 -13.16
CA ASP A 543 3.67 25.78 -12.78
C ASP A 543 3.04 26.84 -11.86
N GLY A 544 3.88 27.69 -11.25
CA GLY A 544 3.51 28.85 -10.47
C GLY A 544 4.73 29.72 -10.17
N PHE A 545 4.52 30.94 -9.71
CA PHE A 545 5.62 31.85 -9.37
C PHE A 545 5.19 32.91 -8.34
N PHE A 546 6.14 33.61 -7.76
CA PHE A 546 5.90 34.71 -6.82
C PHE A 546 7.07 35.70 -6.83
N PHE A 547 6.85 36.87 -6.23
CA PHE A 547 7.86 37.91 -6.09
C PHE A 547 8.26 38.10 -4.63
N VAL A 548 9.55 38.35 -4.42
CA VAL A 548 10.13 38.66 -3.10
C VAL A 548 10.78 40.04 -3.16
N ASP A 549 10.50 40.86 -2.15
CA ASP A 549 11.05 42.22 -2.01
C ASP A 549 12.48 42.18 -1.46
N THR A 550 13.39 41.62 -2.25
CA THR A 550 14.84 41.64 -2.01
C THR A 550 15.47 42.84 -2.72
N ASN A 551 16.76 43.09 -2.47
CA ASN A 551 17.54 44.08 -3.23
C ASN A 551 18.72 43.38 -3.95
N PRO A 552 18.62 43.09 -5.27
CA PRO A 552 17.49 43.39 -6.17
C PRO A 552 16.25 42.53 -5.92
N LYS A 553 15.07 42.94 -6.41
CA LYS A 553 13.83 42.15 -6.32
C LYS A 553 14.00 40.79 -7.01
N THR A 554 13.34 39.77 -6.49
CA THR A 554 13.50 38.39 -7.00
C THR A 554 12.18 37.81 -7.48
N LEU A 555 12.15 37.32 -8.73
CA LEU A 555 11.12 36.42 -9.25
C LEU A 555 11.53 34.99 -8.90
N VAL A 556 10.65 34.26 -8.20
CA VAL A 556 10.85 32.84 -7.89
C VAL A 556 9.81 32.02 -8.64
N GLY A 557 10.28 31.25 -9.62
CA GLY A 557 9.49 30.27 -10.35
C GLY A 557 9.47 28.91 -9.66
N LEU A 558 8.31 28.25 -9.66
CA LEU A 558 8.11 26.92 -9.10
C LEU A 558 7.82 25.94 -10.22
N ARG A 559 8.63 24.90 -10.34
CA ARG A 559 8.46 23.82 -11.32
C ARG A 559 8.33 22.48 -10.60
N MET A 560 7.19 21.85 -10.75
CA MET A 560 6.89 20.52 -10.21
C MET A 560 7.38 19.49 -11.21
N THR A 561 8.13 18.49 -10.73
CA THR A 561 8.69 17.48 -11.64
C THR A 561 8.99 16.17 -10.94
N THR A 562 8.89 15.07 -11.68
CA THR A 562 9.46 13.77 -11.32
C THR A 562 10.66 13.39 -12.21
N ALA A 563 10.92 14.15 -13.27
CA ALA A 563 12.06 13.96 -14.16
C ALA A 563 13.35 14.50 -13.53
N SER A 564 14.46 13.79 -13.77
CA SER A 564 15.81 14.17 -13.34
C SER A 564 16.41 15.31 -14.18
N GLU A 565 15.85 15.58 -15.36
CA GLU A 565 16.31 16.61 -16.30
C GLU A 565 15.11 17.23 -17.03
N HIS A 566 15.24 18.50 -17.41
CA HIS A 566 14.31 19.24 -18.26
C HIS A 566 15.09 19.91 -19.39
N HIS A 567 14.75 19.59 -20.63
CA HIS A 567 15.26 20.31 -21.79
C HIS A 567 14.56 21.67 -21.90
N ILE A 568 15.30 22.73 -21.58
CA ILE A 568 14.82 24.11 -21.64
C ILE A 568 15.33 24.73 -22.94
N THR A 569 14.45 25.41 -23.68
CA THR A 569 14.82 26.10 -24.91
C THR A 569 14.65 27.60 -24.74
N ALA A 570 15.43 28.38 -25.50
CA ALA A 570 15.30 29.84 -25.53
C ALA A 570 13.87 30.27 -25.88
N SER A 571 13.20 29.53 -26.76
CA SER A 571 11.80 29.77 -27.13
C SER A 571 10.83 29.59 -25.95
N THR A 572 11.08 28.64 -25.06
CA THR A 572 10.26 28.41 -23.85
C THR A 572 10.43 29.56 -22.86
N VAL A 573 11.67 30.02 -22.65
CA VAL A 573 11.98 31.16 -21.77
C VAL A 573 11.37 32.45 -22.32
N ARG A 574 11.48 32.68 -23.64
CA ARG A 574 10.85 33.84 -24.31
C ARG A 574 9.34 33.87 -24.11
N ARG A 575 8.67 32.73 -24.33
CA ARG A 575 7.22 32.64 -24.16
C ARG A 575 6.80 32.91 -22.71
N PHE A 576 7.62 32.51 -21.74
CA PHE A 576 7.38 32.83 -20.33
C PHE A 576 7.52 34.34 -20.08
N THR A 577 8.59 34.99 -20.59
CA THR A 577 8.77 36.45 -20.45
C THR A 577 7.66 37.25 -21.14
N GLU A 578 7.21 36.82 -22.32
CA GLU A 578 6.07 37.42 -23.03
C GLU A 578 4.78 37.33 -22.21
N CYS A 579 4.54 36.19 -21.54
CA CYS A 579 3.40 36.04 -20.65
C CYS A 579 3.49 36.98 -19.44
N LEU A 580 4.67 37.11 -18.81
CA LEU A 580 4.87 38.04 -17.69
C LEU A 580 4.64 39.49 -18.10
N ALA A 581 5.14 39.89 -19.27
CA ALA A 581 4.91 41.21 -19.85
C ALA A 581 3.42 41.49 -20.13
N ALA A 582 2.66 40.46 -20.51
CA ALA A 582 1.22 40.58 -20.67
C ALA A 582 0.48 40.69 -19.33
N TYR A 583 0.97 40.03 -18.27
CA TYR A 583 0.31 40.05 -16.96
C TYR A 583 0.58 41.32 -16.16
N PHE A 584 1.82 41.83 -16.16
CA PHE A 584 2.24 42.89 -15.25
C PHE A 584 2.59 44.17 -16.01
N GLU A 585 1.92 45.27 -15.64
CA GLU A 585 2.21 46.57 -16.24
C GLU A 585 3.63 47.04 -15.90
N GLY A 586 4.34 47.60 -16.88
CA GLY A 586 5.72 48.07 -16.69
C GLY A 586 6.76 46.95 -16.55
N TRP A 587 6.44 45.72 -16.97
CA TRP A 587 7.35 44.57 -16.86
C TRP A 587 8.76 44.86 -17.40
N ASP A 588 8.88 45.52 -18.55
CA ASP A 588 10.17 45.85 -19.18
C ASP A 588 11.06 46.76 -18.33
N GLU A 589 10.49 47.55 -17.41
CA GLU A 589 11.23 48.35 -16.44
C GLU A 589 11.53 47.52 -15.19
N LEU A 590 10.52 46.78 -14.70
CA LEU A 590 10.62 45.93 -13.51
C LEU A 590 11.67 44.82 -13.66
N SER A 591 11.81 44.24 -14.86
CA SER A 591 12.65 43.07 -15.10
C SER A 591 14.14 43.40 -15.26
N ARG A 592 14.52 44.66 -15.51
CA ARG A 592 15.92 45.05 -15.85
C ARG A 592 16.92 44.70 -14.77
N ASP A 593 16.56 44.95 -13.52
CA ASP A 593 17.41 44.72 -12.36
C ASP A 593 16.96 43.52 -11.52
N MET A 594 15.97 42.75 -11.99
CA MET A 594 15.35 41.66 -11.23
C MET A 594 16.22 40.39 -11.25
N SER A 595 16.37 39.74 -10.09
CA SER A 595 16.97 38.41 -9.98
C SER A 595 15.93 37.32 -10.24
N TRP A 596 16.37 36.22 -10.84
CA TRP A 596 15.50 35.10 -11.21
C TRP A 596 15.98 33.82 -10.54
N GLU A 597 15.06 33.17 -9.83
CA GLU A 597 15.25 31.88 -9.20
C GLU A 597 14.22 30.88 -9.70
N ILE A 598 14.63 29.63 -9.90
CA ILE A 598 13.73 28.52 -10.25
C ILE A 598 13.91 27.41 -9.23
N ILE A 599 12.82 26.95 -8.62
CA ILE A 599 12.80 25.84 -7.67
C ILE A 599 12.10 24.65 -8.33
N TYR A 600 12.87 23.59 -8.58
CA TYR A 600 12.37 22.28 -8.97
C TYR A 600 11.93 21.53 -7.72
N VAL A 601 10.62 21.39 -7.54
CA VAL A 601 10.06 20.62 -6.43
C VAL A 601 9.85 19.19 -6.92
N GLN A 602 10.61 18.27 -6.32
CA GLN A 602 10.58 16.85 -6.64
C GLN A 602 9.98 16.04 -5.50
N HIS A 603 9.40 14.90 -5.87
CA HIS A 603 9.14 13.84 -4.92
C HIS A 603 10.48 13.28 -4.40
N ALA A 604 10.55 12.94 -3.10
CA ALA A 604 11.80 12.51 -2.47
C ALA A 604 12.41 11.23 -3.07
N ASP A 605 11.57 10.32 -3.56
CA ASP A 605 12.02 9.06 -4.19
C ASP A 605 12.21 9.19 -5.72
N SER A 606 11.96 10.37 -6.30
CA SER A 606 12.32 10.60 -7.70
C SER A 606 13.84 10.61 -7.84
N THR A 607 14.34 10.19 -9.00
CA THR A 607 15.75 10.36 -9.36
C THR A 607 16.11 11.84 -9.19
N PRO A 608 17.02 12.18 -8.26
CA PRO A 608 17.32 13.57 -7.96
C PRO A 608 17.81 14.30 -9.20
N MET A 609 17.32 15.51 -9.41
CA MET A 609 17.97 16.44 -10.34
C MET A 609 19.26 16.93 -9.68
N GLU A 610 20.40 16.42 -10.15
CA GLU A 610 21.72 16.77 -9.61
C GLU A 610 22.39 17.87 -10.45
N GLU A 611 22.08 17.90 -11.74
CA GLU A 611 22.68 18.83 -12.69
C GLU A 611 21.87 20.11 -12.83
N TRP A 612 22.58 21.19 -13.10
CA TRP A 612 21.97 22.46 -13.46
C TRP A 612 21.40 22.40 -14.88
N GLN A 613 20.21 22.95 -15.09
CA GLN A 613 19.45 22.77 -16.34
C GLN A 613 19.83 23.86 -17.35
N ARG A 614 20.51 23.47 -18.43
CA ARG A 614 20.93 24.39 -19.50
C ARG A 614 19.76 24.80 -20.38
N CYS A 615 19.80 26.05 -20.87
CA CYS A 615 18.93 26.50 -21.94
C CYS A 615 19.64 26.40 -23.30
N ASP A 616 19.02 25.68 -24.23
CA ASP A 616 19.51 25.49 -25.59
C ASP A 616 18.89 26.48 -26.58
N VAL A 617 19.70 26.87 -27.56
CA VAL A 617 19.27 27.67 -28.72
C VAL A 617 18.80 26.71 -29.79
N VAL A 618 17.48 26.61 -29.96
CA VAL A 618 16.88 25.87 -31.08
C VAL A 618 16.41 26.91 -32.10
N ASN A 619 16.93 26.86 -33.33
CA ASN A 619 16.55 27.77 -34.40
C ASN A 619 15.05 27.61 -34.69
N SER A 620 14.24 28.52 -34.16
CA SER A 620 12.81 28.60 -34.44
C SER A 620 12.60 29.54 -35.62
N ASN A 621 11.74 29.15 -36.57
CA ASN A 621 11.58 29.80 -37.88
C ASN A 621 11.12 31.27 -37.87
N ASN A 622 10.94 31.91 -36.71
CA ASN A 622 10.22 33.18 -36.58
C ASN A 622 10.97 34.29 -35.81
N VAL A 623 12.17 34.04 -35.28
CA VAL A 623 12.95 35.03 -34.50
C VAL A 623 14.44 34.89 -34.78
N GLY A 624 15.17 36.01 -34.87
CA GLY A 624 16.60 36.03 -35.20
C GLY A 624 17.45 35.20 -34.23
N ASP A 625 18.46 34.51 -34.75
CA ASP A 625 19.39 33.66 -33.97
C ASP A 625 20.04 34.41 -32.79
N ASP A 626 20.22 35.73 -32.92
CA ASP A 626 20.85 36.56 -31.89
C ASP A 626 19.98 36.75 -30.65
N GLU A 627 18.67 36.98 -30.79
CA GLU A 627 17.76 37.13 -29.64
C GLU A 627 17.66 35.82 -28.85
N ASN A 628 17.55 34.68 -29.54
CA ASN A 628 17.53 33.37 -28.87
C ASN A 628 18.85 33.08 -28.12
N ARG A 629 19.99 33.55 -28.64
CA ARG A 629 21.28 33.45 -27.95
C ARG A 629 21.33 34.33 -26.72
N GLU A 630 20.82 35.54 -26.77
CA GLU A 630 20.74 36.45 -25.61
C GLU A 630 19.86 35.86 -24.51
N ILE A 631 18.70 35.30 -24.85
CA ILE A 631 17.80 34.63 -23.90
C ILE A 631 18.48 33.41 -23.28
N ALA A 632 19.14 32.59 -24.08
CA ALA A 632 19.89 31.44 -23.58
C ALA A 632 21.05 31.87 -22.68
N ALA A 633 21.78 32.94 -23.02
CA ALA A 633 22.85 33.50 -22.20
C ALA A 633 22.32 34.03 -20.87
N PHE A 634 21.21 34.78 -20.88
CA PHE A 634 20.53 35.23 -19.67
C PHE A 634 20.17 34.07 -18.75
N TRP A 635 19.52 33.03 -19.28
CA TRP A 635 19.20 31.83 -18.50
C TRP A 635 20.47 31.19 -17.93
N ASN A 636 21.48 31.01 -18.79
CA ASN A 636 22.67 30.26 -18.45
C ASN A 636 23.57 30.96 -17.42
N GLU A 637 23.54 32.30 -17.37
CA GLU A 637 24.44 33.11 -16.54
C GLU A 637 23.74 33.75 -15.32
N LYS A 638 22.47 34.13 -15.46
CA LYS A 638 21.77 34.98 -14.48
C LYS A 638 20.72 34.24 -13.66
N VAL A 639 20.08 33.20 -14.22
CA VAL A 639 19.03 32.45 -13.51
C VAL A 639 19.65 31.46 -12.53
N ARG A 640 19.26 31.57 -11.26
CA ARG A 640 19.64 30.60 -10.22
C ARG A 640 18.63 29.46 -10.16
N GLN A 641 19.12 28.26 -9.94
CA GLN A 641 18.29 27.06 -9.96
C GLN A 641 18.46 26.29 -8.65
N TYR A 642 17.37 25.76 -8.14
CA TYR A 642 17.28 25.08 -6.87
C TYR A 642 16.45 23.81 -7.01
N ILE A 643 16.76 22.81 -6.19
CA ILE A 643 15.97 21.60 -6.02
C ILE A 643 15.43 21.53 -4.59
N ALA A 644 14.17 21.13 -4.45
CA ALA A 644 13.57 20.77 -3.17
C ALA A 644 12.88 19.41 -3.28
N ALA A 645 13.54 18.36 -2.76
CA ALA A 645 12.99 17.02 -2.70
C ALA A 645 12.20 16.82 -1.40
N VAL A 646 10.87 16.67 -1.49
CA VAL A 646 9.96 16.61 -0.33
C VAL A 646 9.21 15.29 -0.30
N SER A 647 9.10 14.72 0.90
CA SER A 647 8.28 13.54 1.21
C SER A 647 6.98 13.90 1.94
N SER A 648 6.02 12.98 1.98
CA SER A 648 4.79 13.11 2.76
C SER A 648 5.05 13.21 4.26
N ALA A 649 6.16 12.67 4.74
CA ALA A 649 6.59 12.80 6.13
C ALA A 649 7.11 14.22 6.42
N ASP A 650 7.85 14.80 5.48
CA ASP A 650 8.34 16.17 5.60
C ASP A 650 7.16 17.16 5.63
N ALA A 651 6.16 16.97 4.76
CA ALA A 651 4.96 17.80 4.71
C ALA A 651 4.07 17.71 5.97
N ARG A 652 4.19 16.63 6.76
CA ARG A 652 3.34 16.35 7.94
C ARG A 652 3.92 16.73 9.30
N ARG A 653 5.15 17.27 9.38
CA ARG A 653 5.83 17.49 10.68
C ARG A 653 5.04 18.31 11.71
N GLY A 654 4.03 19.09 11.30
CA GLY A 654 3.15 19.83 12.21
C GLY A 654 2.14 18.96 12.98
N GLU A 655 1.66 17.84 12.42
CA GLU A 655 0.67 16.98 13.09
C GLU A 655 1.30 16.16 14.23
N VAL A 656 2.56 15.73 14.10
CA VAL A 656 3.26 14.90 15.11
C VAL A 656 3.53 15.66 16.42
N LEU A 657 3.51 17.00 16.38
CA LEU A 657 3.67 17.84 17.58
C LEU A 657 2.33 18.21 18.25
N ARG A 658 1.19 17.84 17.65
CA ARG A 658 -0.16 18.14 18.16
C ARG A 658 -0.98 16.90 18.55
N SER A 659 -0.51 15.69 18.24
CA SER A 659 -1.01 14.40 18.76
C SER A 659 -0.19 13.97 19.96
#